data_AF-A0A1C5RQ53-F1
#
_entry.id   AF-A0A1C5RQ53-F1
#
_cell.length_a   1.000
_cell.length_b   1.000
_cell.length_c   1.000
_cell.angle_alpha   90.00
_cell.angle_beta   90.00
_cell.angle_gamma   90.00
#
_symmetry.space_group_name_H-M   'P 1'
#
loop_
_entity.id
_entity.type
_entity.pdbx_description
1 polymer ?
#
loop_
_entity_poly.entity_id
_entity_poly.type
_entity_poly.pdbx_seq_one_letter_code
_entity_poly.pdbx_strand_id
1 'polypeptide(L)'
;MKKKAIHVGVLAAIFIIAVVVFEYMTTRGNDDMMEDLGNAVLPRVYFTVDGYGVNALNAYSEEMDITTMRDSVTPISGKKLTMNLEADETKVTAVDYAVYTLDGKKKLSEDKISKVKDQMDLSFDQKLLSEERMLVLTLHADGKSVYYYTRIVNPTDFNLTDCLDYVYNFHENALKKVENAGVGAALEQDDEDANSTFSHVTIHSSYDQVTWGNLAPQVTGGERWKITETNSSYTSVLLEYDVSCTGEENETDMYTVREFFRVRKNNGQMYLLNYDRTMEQIFDGSKNVLSEKGILLGITDPDVPYVVSSDGKIVAFVQADELWNYDKEQDQLSLLFSFRDAENADVRNKVSDHKIQILNMDKKGNTTFSVSGYMNRGEHEGYVGVVVYYYNIETNSIEEKAFVSSNKSAAIAGSELDTLKYYNTKTNKLYMLADGALHEISIKKDYDEVLLDGLKDGQYVVSDNGKWLAYQTGDDVTSSTEVTVMNLSDGSEYQVKSADDECMIPLGFVGNDFVSGLAKLDDIGKTISGEQAVAMYQIEIHSDADKVIKTYSSDGYYILSTEIDDGMITLNRVQKNGDTYTSAAADYISSNQEKKESNIMLESYVTDLKETQMRLTYADGIKDKSAKVLKPKQVVQDEPALPSFGKEVKENGYYVYGTGQLQGIYKTAGEAIRKADSVSGVVIDAKGQYVWERGNRYLVYDLSTSQASAVSELQNALASGTSALEAAGNMSDQKVLELTGCTVEEMLYLINKDTPVIGVRNGASAIILTGYDESHVTYVDSENGESKTVTQEEMDQIMQSSGNAYVGYLKKAEE
;
A
#
# COMPACT_ATOMS: atom_id res chain seq x y z
N MET A 1 -54.66 -50.78 -26.03
CA MET A 1 -53.51 -49.99 -26.58
C MET A 1 -53.84 -48.51 -26.82
N LYS A 2 -54.99 -48.15 -27.45
CA LYS A 2 -55.35 -46.73 -27.72
C LYS A 2 -55.43 -45.80 -26.48
N LYS A 3 -55.95 -46.27 -25.32
CA LYS A 3 -56.02 -45.44 -24.09
C LYS A 3 -54.66 -45.15 -23.44
N LYS A 4 -53.68 -46.06 -23.55
CA LYS A 4 -52.33 -45.83 -22.98
C LYS A 4 -51.52 -44.85 -23.82
N ALA A 5 -51.64 -44.91 -25.15
CA ALA A 5 -51.00 -43.94 -26.05
C ALA A 5 -51.50 -42.50 -25.84
N ILE A 6 -52.79 -42.32 -25.55
CA ILE A 6 -53.37 -41.00 -25.25
C ILE A 6 -52.83 -40.44 -23.92
N HIS A 7 -52.70 -41.26 -22.87
CA HIS A 7 -52.13 -40.80 -21.60
C HIS A 7 -50.64 -40.44 -21.73
N VAL A 8 -49.87 -41.20 -22.51
CA VAL A 8 -48.45 -40.88 -22.78
C VAL A 8 -48.34 -39.57 -23.58
N GLY A 9 -49.20 -39.36 -24.58
CA GLY A 9 -49.23 -38.12 -25.35
C GLY A 9 -49.61 -36.89 -24.53
N VAL A 10 -50.59 -37.02 -23.62
CA VAL A 10 -51.00 -35.93 -22.72
C VAL A 10 -49.90 -35.61 -21.70
N LEU A 11 -49.25 -36.62 -21.12
CA LEU A 11 -48.13 -36.40 -20.20
C LEU A 11 -46.92 -35.76 -20.90
N ALA A 12 -46.61 -36.17 -22.13
CA ALA A 12 -45.55 -35.55 -22.93
C ALA A 12 -45.88 -34.08 -23.28
N ALA A 13 -47.14 -33.78 -23.62
CA ALA A 13 -47.57 -32.41 -23.88
C ALA A 13 -47.51 -31.53 -22.62
N ILE A 14 -47.94 -32.05 -21.46
CA ILE A 14 -47.83 -31.34 -20.18
C ILE A 14 -46.37 -31.12 -19.80
N PHE A 15 -45.50 -32.10 -20.01
CA PHE A 15 -44.06 -31.97 -19.77
C PHE A 15 -43.44 -30.90 -20.67
N ILE A 16 -43.76 -30.88 -21.96
CA ILE A 16 -43.26 -29.86 -22.89
C ILE A 16 -43.79 -28.48 -22.52
N ILE A 17 -45.08 -28.35 -22.16
CA ILE A 17 -45.65 -27.07 -21.72
C ILE A 17 -45.00 -26.62 -20.41
N ALA A 18 -44.75 -27.53 -19.47
CA ALA A 18 -44.07 -27.21 -18.22
C ALA A 18 -42.63 -26.78 -18.45
N VAL A 19 -41.89 -27.44 -19.35
CA VAL A 19 -40.53 -27.04 -19.76
C VAL A 19 -40.56 -25.67 -20.42
N VAL A 20 -41.46 -25.43 -21.37
CA VAL A 20 -41.57 -24.13 -22.06
C VAL A 20 -42.02 -23.02 -21.11
N VAL A 21 -42.90 -23.29 -20.15
CA VAL A 21 -43.32 -22.30 -19.14
C VAL A 21 -42.22 -22.05 -18.10
N PHE A 22 -41.51 -23.11 -17.69
CA PHE A 22 -40.36 -22.98 -16.80
C PHE A 22 -39.28 -22.17 -17.50
N GLU A 23 -38.83 -22.58 -18.68
CA GLU A 23 -37.89 -21.85 -19.55
C GLU A 23 -38.38 -20.40 -19.79
N TYR A 24 -39.63 -20.17 -20.15
CA TYR A 24 -40.16 -18.81 -20.32
C TYR A 24 -40.18 -17.98 -19.03
N MET A 25 -40.38 -18.58 -17.86
CA MET A 25 -40.31 -17.90 -16.55
C MET A 25 -38.87 -17.68 -16.07
N THR A 26 -37.93 -18.59 -16.34
CA THR A 26 -36.51 -18.43 -15.99
C THR A 26 -35.79 -17.46 -16.93
N THR A 27 -36.16 -17.44 -18.22
CA THR A 27 -35.49 -16.63 -19.25
C THR A 27 -35.97 -15.17 -19.25
N ARG A 28 -37.23 -14.87 -18.89
CA ARG A 28 -37.76 -13.49 -18.82
C ARG A 28 -37.45 -12.73 -17.52
N GLY A 29 -36.78 -13.37 -16.56
CA GLY A 29 -36.40 -12.71 -15.30
C GLY A 29 -34.98 -12.15 -15.28
N ASN A 30 -34.05 -12.75 -16.04
CA ASN A 30 -32.62 -12.54 -15.82
C ASN A 30 -31.77 -12.26 -17.07
N ASP A 31 -32.22 -12.55 -18.30
CA ASP A 31 -31.34 -12.35 -19.47
C ASP A 31 -31.23 -10.89 -19.93
N ASP A 32 -32.22 -10.03 -19.61
CA ASP A 32 -32.20 -8.59 -19.92
C ASP A 32 -31.54 -7.75 -18.79
N MET A 33 -31.08 -8.37 -17.68
CA MET A 33 -30.56 -7.67 -16.49
C MET A 33 -29.11 -8.05 -16.14
N MET A 34 -28.35 -8.53 -17.13
CA MET A 34 -26.99 -9.02 -16.93
C MET A 34 -26.02 -8.41 -17.95
N GLU A 35 -25.08 -7.59 -17.48
CA GLU A 35 -24.11 -6.89 -18.32
C GLU A 35 -22.66 -7.33 -18.02
N ASP A 36 -21.78 -7.11 -18.99
CA ASP A 36 -20.33 -7.07 -18.79
C ASP A 36 -19.97 -5.68 -18.22
N LEU A 37 -18.85 -5.55 -17.51
CA LEU A 37 -18.37 -4.30 -16.91
C LEU A 37 -18.21 -3.15 -17.92
N GLY A 38 -18.21 -3.42 -19.24
CA GLY A 38 -18.06 -2.41 -20.27
C GLY A 38 -16.60 -2.02 -20.53
N ASN A 39 -16.35 -1.32 -21.64
CA ASN A 39 -15.01 -0.85 -22.01
C ASN A 39 -14.65 0.43 -21.27
N ALA A 40 -13.35 0.65 -21.01
CA ALA A 40 -12.83 1.94 -20.58
C ALA A 40 -13.04 2.99 -21.67
N VAL A 41 -13.51 4.20 -21.31
CA VAL A 41 -13.82 5.29 -22.25
C VAL A 41 -13.11 6.60 -21.91
N LEU A 42 -12.54 6.75 -20.71
CA LEU A 42 -11.89 8.00 -20.32
C LEU A 42 -10.60 8.23 -21.13
N PRO A 43 -10.34 9.47 -21.61
CA PRO A 43 -9.14 9.76 -22.38
C PRO A 43 -7.85 9.49 -21.59
N ARG A 44 -6.79 9.10 -22.27
CA ARG A 44 -5.46 8.94 -21.68
C ARG A 44 -4.59 10.14 -22.00
N VAL A 45 -3.81 10.56 -21.01
CA VAL A 45 -2.82 11.64 -21.14
C VAL A 45 -1.46 11.12 -20.71
N TYR A 46 -0.43 11.42 -21.50
CA TYR A 46 0.98 11.19 -21.17
C TYR A 46 1.85 12.27 -21.79
N PHE A 47 3.14 12.31 -21.46
CA PHE A 47 4.04 13.37 -21.89
C PHE A 47 5.23 12.85 -22.69
N THR A 48 5.80 13.72 -23.52
CA THR A 48 7.09 13.46 -24.18
C THR A 48 8.18 14.26 -23.49
N VAL A 49 9.15 13.57 -22.88
CA VAL A 49 10.27 14.16 -22.15
C VAL A 49 11.57 13.53 -22.68
N ASP A 50 12.50 14.37 -23.15
CA ASP A 50 13.80 13.96 -23.73
C ASP A 50 13.73 12.82 -24.76
N GLY A 51 12.63 12.73 -25.51
CA GLY A 51 12.39 11.72 -26.55
C GLY A 51 11.62 10.48 -26.07
N TYR A 52 11.33 10.36 -24.77
CA TYR A 52 10.58 9.26 -24.18
C TYR A 52 9.13 9.63 -23.95
N GLY A 53 8.21 8.69 -24.18
CA GLY A 53 6.82 8.77 -23.71
C GLY A 53 6.76 8.33 -22.25
N VAL A 54 6.43 9.25 -21.34
CA VAL A 54 6.47 9.01 -19.89
C VAL A 54 5.20 9.52 -19.21
N ASN A 55 4.96 9.01 -18.00
CA ASN A 55 3.93 9.46 -17.07
C ASN A 55 2.54 9.43 -17.71
N ALA A 56 2.11 8.25 -18.16
CA ALA A 56 0.70 8.03 -18.47
C ALA A 56 -0.12 8.20 -17.18
N LEU A 57 -0.95 9.23 -17.13
CA LEU A 57 -1.70 9.62 -15.95
C LEU A 57 -3.05 8.92 -15.90
N ASN A 58 -3.48 8.56 -14.69
CA ASN A 58 -4.83 8.11 -14.42
C ASN A 58 -5.83 9.24 -14.64
N ALA A 59 -7.01 8.89 -15.16
CA ALA A 59 -8.07 9.82 -15.50
C ALA A 59 -9.12 9.82 -14.37
N TYR A 60 -9.27 10.92 -13.65
CA TYR A 60 -10.20 10.99 -12.53
C TYR A 60 -11.54 11.60 -12.94
N SER A 61 -12.63 10.92 -12.57
CA SER A 61 -14.01 11.38 -12.81
C SER A 61 -14.48 12.43 -11.80
N GLU A 62 -13.72 12.62 -10.72
CA GLU A 62 -13.93 13.66 -9.72
C GLU A 62 -12.62 14.39 -9.39
N GLU A 63 -12.74 15.56 -8.75
CA GLU A 63 -11.56 16.33 -8.32
C GLU A 63 -10.94 15.68 -7.08
N MET A 64 -9.66 15.34 -7.18
CA MET A 64 -8.87 14.71 -6.12
C MET A 64 -8.21 15.75 -5.20
N ASP A 65 -7.95 15.36 -3.96
CA ASP A 65 -7.10 16.11 -3.03
C ASP A 65 -5.65 16.12 -3.53
N ILE A 66 -5.21 17.28 -4.00
CA ILE A 66 -3.88 17.55 -4.53
C ILE A 66 -2.76 17.03 -3.61
N THR A 67 -2.91 17.13 -2.29
CA THR A 67 -1.86 16.74 -1.34
C THR A 67 -1.56 15.25 -1.35
N THR A 68 -2.51 14.44 -1.81
CA THR A 68 -2.39 12.98 -1.90
C THR A 68 -1.87 12.51 -3.27
N MET A 69 -1.88 13.38 -4.28
CA MET A 69 -1.59 13.07 -5.68
C MET A 69 -0.08 13.13 -5.99
N ARG A 70 0.70 12.11 -5.61
CA ARG A 70 2.18 12.13 -5.76
C ARG A 70 2.72 11.35 -6.97
N ASP A 71 1.96 10.37 -7.45
CA ASP A 71 2.33 9.25 -8.32
C ASP A 71 3.50 9.46 -9.30
N SER A 72 3.57 10.57 -10.02
CA SER A 72 4.64 10.84 -10.97
C SER A 72 5.18 12.27 -10.85
N VAL A 73 6.42 12.46 -11.29
CA VAL A 73 7.04 13.76 -11.53
C VAL A 73 7.40 13.89 -13.00
N THR A 74 6.93 14.95 -13.64
CA THR A 74 7.12 15.24 -15.07
C THR A 74 8.11 16.40 -15.25
N PRO A 75 9.35 16.12 -15.67
CA PRO A 75 10.33 17.16 -15.90
C PRO A 75 10.00 18.05 -17.09
N ILE A 76 10.20 19.35 -16.94
CA ILE A 76 9.93 20.35 -17.99
C ILE A 76 11.25 21.00 -18.43
N SER A 77 11.82 20.48 -19.52
CA SER A 77 12.98 21.07 -20.17
C SER A 77 12.61 22.39 -20.87
N GLY A 78 12.98 23.52 -20.28
CA GLY A 78 12.73 24.84 -20.85
C GLY A 78 11.40 25.45 -20.42
N LYS A 79 10.50 25.76 -21.37
CA LYS A 79 9.21 26.44 -21.12
C LYS A 79 7.99 25.71 -21.66
N LYS A 80 8.20 24.54 -22.24
CA LYS A 80 7.14 23.77 -22.91
C LYS A 80 7.20 22.32 -22.47
N LEU A 81 6.02 21.75 -22.26
CA LEU A 81 5.84 20.32 -22.05
C LEU A 81 4.93 19.79 -23.16
N THR A 82 5.40 18.79 -23.90
CA THR A 82 4.59 18.17 -24.94
C THR A 82 3.70 17.10 -24.31
N MET A 83 2.39 17.31 -24.39
CA MET A 83 1.34 16.43 -23.92
C MET A 83 0.75 15.67 -25.10
N ASN A 84 0.56 14.37 -24.94
CA ASN A 84 -0.10 13.49 -25.89
C ASN A 84 -1.46 13.04 -25.32
N LEU A 85 -2.46 12.99 -26.18
CA LEU A 85 -3.85 12.68 -25.85
C LEU A 85 -4.33 11.51 -26.72
N GLU A 86 -4.81 10.46 -26.06
CA GLU A 86 -5.52 9.35 -26.69
C GLU A 86 -6.95 9.34 -26.18
N ALA A 87 -7.91 9.72 -27.04
CA ALA A 87 -9.31 9.88 -26.63
C ALA A 87 -10.27 8.93 -27.36
N ASP A 88 -9.80 8.07 -28.26
CA ASP A 88 -10.61 7.14 -29.05
C ASP A 88 -11.90 7.79 -29.60
N GLU A 89 -13.08 7.30 -29.18
CA GLU A 89 -14.39 7.83 -29.58
C GLU A 89 -14.84 9.03 -28.72
N THR A 90 -14.20 9.27 -27.57
CA THR A 90 -14.54 10.30 -26.60
C THR A 90 -14.18 11.68 -27.12
N LYS A 91 -15.14 12.60 -27.15
CA LYS A 91 -14.94 13.93 -27.73
C LYS A 91 -14.42 14.92 -26.70
N VAL A 92 -13.12 15.22 -26.78
CA VAL A 92 -12.48 16.27 -25.97
C VAL A 92 -12.60 17.64 -26.65
N THR A 93 -13.19 18.60 -25.96
CA THR A 93 -13.51 19.94 -26.51
C THR A 93 -12.54 21.03 -26.06
N ALA A 94 -11.93 20.88 -24.89
CA ALA A 94 -10.91 21.76 -24.36
C ALA A 94 -10.05 21.06 -23.31
N VAL A 95 -8.86 21.62 -23.07
CA VAL A 95 -7.98 21.26 -21.96
C VAL A 95 -7.65 22.53 -21.17
N ASP A 96 -7.99 22.57 -19.90
CA ASP A 96 -7.50 23.56 -18.95
C ASP A 96 -6.31 22.98 -18.19
N TYR A 97 -5.29 23.78 -17.88
CA TYR A 97 -4.17 23.35 -17.05
C TYR A 97 -3.74 24.42 -16.07
N ALA A 98 -3.45 24.01 -14.83
CA ALA A 98 -3.11 24.91 -13.74
C ALA A 98 -1.95 24.37 -12.91
N VAL A 99 -1.13 25.29 -12.39
CA VAL A 99 0.03 24.97 -11.54
C VAL A 99 -0.27 25.41 -10.11
N TYR A 100 -0.05 24.53 -9.14
CA TYR A 100 -0.27 24.75 -7.72
C TYR A 100 1.01 24.53 -6.90
N THR A 101 1.04 25.08 -5.69
CA THR A 101 1.96 24.61 -4.63
C THR A 101 1.69 23.14 -4.32
N LEU A 102 2.70 22.40 -3.82
CA LEU A 102 2.54 20.97 -3.49
C LEU A 102 1.48 20.71 -2.43
N ASP A 103 1.28 21.65 -1.50
CA ASP A 103 0.23 21.58 -0.48
C ASP A 103 -1.19 21.90 -1.02
N GLY A 104 -1.32 22.15 -2.34
CA GLY A 104 -2.58 22.48 -3.01
C GLY A 104 -3.18 23.85 -2.66
N LYS A 105 -2.59 24.61 -1.71
CA LYS A 105 -3.24 25.82 -1.15
C LYS A 105 -3.24 27.01 -2.10
N LYS A 106 -2.25 27.14 -2.98
CA LYS A 106 -2.08 28.31 -3.86
C LYS A 106 -2.05 27.87 -5.32
N LYS A 107 -3.06 28.28 -6.11
CA LYS A 107 -3.00 28.24 -7.58
C LYS A 107 -2.10 29.37 -8.09
N LEU A 108 -0.99 29.03 -8.74
CA LEU A 108 0.05 29.95 -9.20
C LEU A 108 -0.17 30.41 -10.65
N SER A 109 -0.72 29.55 -11.50
CA SER A 109 -1.05 29.87 -12.89
C SER A 109 -2.16 28.98 -13.44
N GLU A 110 -2.79 29.41 -14.53
CA GLU A 110 -3.84 28.69 -15.25
C GLU A 110 -3.86 29.15 -16.72
N ASP A 111 -4.07 28.23 -17.65
CA ASP A 111 -4.24 28.50 -19.09
C ASP A 111 -5.16 27.44 -19.73
N LYS A 112 -5.55 27.67 -21.00
CA LYS A 112 -6.55 26.89 -21.72
C LYS A 112 -6.19 26.63 -23.18
N ILE A 113 -6.38 25.39 -23.62
CA ILE A 113 -6.29 24.96 -25.02
C ILE A 113 -7.70 24.62 -25.53
N SER A 114 -8.27 25.53 -26.33
CA SER A 114 -9.58 25.33 -26.97
C SER A 114 -9.53 24.61 -28.32
N LYS A 115 -8.33 24.35 -28.85
CA LYS A 115 -8.10 23.63 -30.11
C LYS A 115 -7.36 22.33 -29.81
N VAL A 116 -8.11 21.35 -29.35
CA VAL A 116 -7.59 20.05 -28.93
C VAL A 116 -7.05 19.28 -30.13
N LYS A 117 -5.91 18.63 -29.94
CA LYS A 117 -5.22 17.76 -30.90
C LYS A 117 -4.59 16.60 -30.13
N ASP A 118 -4.23 15.53 -30.83
CA ASP A 118 -3.56 14.37 -30.24
C ASP A 118 -2.21 14.74 -29.59
N GLN A 119 -1.55 15.80 -30.09
CA GLN A 119 -0.32 16.33 -29.49
C GLN A 119 -0.41 17.85 -29.32
N MET A 120 -0.09 18.33 -28.12
CA MET A 120 -0.21 19.73 -27.71
C MET A 120 0.99 20.16 -26.86
N ASP A 121 1.37 21.43 -26.94
CA ASP A 121 2.39 22.02 -26.06
C ASP A 121 1.72 22.80 -24.93
N LEU A 122 1.98 22.42 -23.69
CA LEU A 122 1.67 23.20 -22.50
C LEU A 122 2.79 24.20 -22.25
N SER A 123 2.47 25.48 -22.03
CA SER A 123 3.48 26.55 -21.85
C SER A 123 3.53 27.06 -20.41
N PHE A 124 4.74 27.25 -19.88
CA PHE A 124 4.97 27.63 -18.49
C PHE A 124 5.93 28.84 -18.35
N ASP A 125 5.73 29.66 -17.32
CA ASP A 125 6.73 30.63 -16.87
C ASP A 125 7.84 29.89 -16.12
N GLN A 126 9.09 30.15 -16.48
CA GLN A 126 10.27 29.54 -15.86
C GLN A 126 10.36 29.82 -14.36
N LYS A 127 9.81 30.95 -13.89
CA LYS A 127 9.77 31.27 -12.45
C LYS A 127 8.90 30.31 -11.65
N LEU A 128 7.91 29.67 -12.28
CA LEU A 128 7.07 28.67 -11.60
C LEU A 128 7.84 27.38 -11.31
N LEU A 129 8.90 27.12 -12.08
CA LEU A 129 9.71 25.90 -12.01
C LEU A 129 10.98 26.10 -11.17
N SER A 130 11.05 27.13 -10.32
CA SER A 130 12.15 27.33 -9.36
C SER A 130 12.14 26.30 -8.24
N GLU A 131 11.00 25.67 -8.02
CA GLU A 131 10.73 24.63 -7.04
C GLU A 131 9.81 23.59 -7.70
N GLU A 132 9.67 22.45 -7.04
CA GLU A 132 8.68 21.46 -7.41
C GLU A 132 7.25 21.99 -7.19
N ARG A 133 6.35 21.65 -8.12
CA ARG A 133 4.95 22.10 -8.14
C ARG A 133 4.01 20.99 -8.55
N MET A 134 2.72 21.16 -8.29
CA MET A 134 1.68 20.28 -8.83
C MET A 134 1.13 20.86 -10.14
N LEU A 135 1.01 20.03 -11.18
CA LEU A 135 0.26 20.32 -12.40
C LEU A 135 -1.07 19.56 -12.36
N VAL A 136 -2.17 20.30 -12.50
CA VAL A 136 -3.52 19.77 -12.65
C VAL A 136 -4.00 20.03 -14.07
N LEU A 137 -4.44 18.98 -14.77
CA LEU A 137 -5.09 19.07 -16.07
C LEU A 137 -6.58 18.78 -15.91
N THR A 138 -7.42 19.52 -16.63
CA THR A 138 -8.86 19.27 -16.72
C THR A 138 -9.28 19.18 -18.18
N LEU A 139 -9.66 17.98 -18.61
CA LEU A 139 -10.21 17.72 -19.94
C LEU A 139 -11.72 17.87 -19.91
N HIS A 140 -12.25 18.61 -20.88
CA HIS A 140 -13.70 18.75 -21.09
C HIS A 140 -14.14 17.74 -22.15
N ALA A 141 -14.54 16.55 -21.70
CA ALA A 141 -14.84 15.37 -22.52
C ALA A 141 -16.34 15.02 -22.45
N ASP A 142 -17.03 14.99 -23.58
CA ASP A 142 -18.47 14.64 -23.69
C ASP A 142 -19.40 15.34 -22.67
N GLY A 143 -19.08 16.58 -22.33
CA GLY A 143 -19.86 17.40 -21.40
C GLY A 143 -19.56 17.16 -19.92
N LYS A 144 -18.58 16.30 -19.59
CA LYS A 144 -18.03 16.08 -18.25
C LYS A 144 -16.59 16.62 -18.15
N SER A 145 -16.12 16.81 -16.92
CA SER A 145 -14.72 17.13 -16.62
C SER A 145 -13.99 15.86 -16.21
N VAL A 146 -12.76 15.69 -16.69
CA VAL A 146 -11.86 14.60 -16.32
C VAL A 146 -10.53 15.21 -15.86
N TYR A 147 -10.05 14.79 -14.70
CA TYR A 147 -8.92 15.41 -14.00
C TYR A 147 -7.68 14.53 -14.06
N TYR A 148 -6.49 15.15 -14.14
CA TYR A 148 -5.20 14.46 -14.14
C TYR A 148 -4.19 15.26 -13.32
N TYR A 149 -3.28 14.55 -12.64
CA TYR A 149 -2.35 15.14 -11.67
C TYR A 149 -0.94 14.63 -11.90
N THR A 150 0.05 15.51 -11.85
CA THR A 150 1.47 15.15 -11.85
C THR A 150 2.30 16.26 -11.21
N ARG A 151 3.39 15.90 -10.53
CA ARG A 151 4.36 16.89 -10.04
C ARG A 151 5.18 17.38 -11.23
N ILE A 152 5.68 18.60 -11.19
CA ILE A 152 6.54 19.17 -12.23
C ILE A 152 7.79 19.79 -11.63
N VAL A 153 8.92 19.59 -12.31
CA VAL A 153 10.24 20.06 -11.90
C VAL A 153 11.03 20.59 -13.09
N ASN A 154 12.00 21.47 -12.83
CA ASN A 154 12.99 21.86 -13.80
C ASN A 154 14.20 20.89 -13.74
N PRO A 155 14.48 20.10 -14.79
CA PRO A 155 15.56 19.10 -14.77
C PRO A 155 16.97 19.67 -15.01
N THR A 156 17.16 20.98 -14.79
CA THR A 156 18.50 21.59 -14.96
C THR A 156 19.49 20.88 -14.04
N ASP A 157 20.60 20.39 -14.62
CA ASP A 157 21.66 19.64 -13.95
C ASP A 157 21.29 18.24 -13.42
N PHE A 158 20.13 17.68 -13.79
CA PHE A 158 19.70 16.35 -13.30
C PHE A 158 20.29 15.18 -14.10
N ASN A 159 20.94 15.45 -15.24
CA ASN A 159 21.41 14.43 -16.19
C ASN A 159 20.29 13.48 -16.68
N LEU A 160 19.07 14.02 -16.80
CA LEU A 160 17.85 13.23 -17.05
C LEU A 160 17.96 12.33 -18.28
N THR A 161 18.40 12.85 -19.43
CA THR A 161 18.53 12.07 -20.66
C THR A 161 19.46 10.86 -20.47
N ASP A 162 20.62 11.05 -19.85
CA ASP A 162 21.58 9.95 -19.60
C ASP A 162 20.98 8.88 -18.66
N CYS A 163 20.20 9.31 -17.67
CA CYS A 163 19.50 8.40 -16.76
C CYS A 163 18.45 7.57 -17.50
N LEU A 164 17.62 8.19 -18.35
CA LEU A 164 16.60 7.48 -19.14
C LEU A 164 17.24 6.53 -20.16
N ASP A 165 18.32 6.97 -20.83
CA ASP A 165 19.10 6.13 -21.75
C ASP A 165 19.66 4.90 -21.02
N TYR A 166 20.19 5.08 -19.80
CA TYR A 166 20.73 3.97 -19.01
C TYR A 166 19.63 2.95 -18.66
N VAL A 167 18.47 3.41 -18.17
CA VAL A 167 17.34 2.53 -17.84
C VAL A 167 16.89 1.76 -19.08
N TYR A 168 16.73 2.44 -20.22
CA TYR A 168 16.34 1.80 -21.47
C TYR A 168 17.32 0.71 -21.89
N ASN A 169 18.62 1.03 -21.88
CA ASN A 169 19.64 0.09 -22.25
C ASN A 169 19.73 -1.09 -21.28
N PHE A 170 19.61 -0.88 -19.97
CA PHE A 170 19.61 -1.97 -19.00
C PHE A 170 18.44 -2.92 -19.25
N HIS A 171 17.22 -2.38 -19.32
CA HIS A 171 15.98 -3.12 -19.56
C HIS A 171 16.07 -3.97 -20.85
N GLU A 172 16.40 -3.34 -21.98
CA GLU A 172 16.47 -4.02 -23.28
C GLU A 172 17.54 -5.12 -23.30
N ASN A 173 18.68 -4.90 -22.64
CA ASN A 173 19.76 -5.89 -22.59
C ASN A 173 19.45 -7.02 -21.61
N ALA A 174 18.69 -6.76 -20.54
CA ALA A 174 18.23 -7.78 -19.61
C ALA A 174 17.21 -8.72 -20.27
N LEU A 175 16.20 -8.17 -20.97
CA LEU A 175 15.22 -8.95 -21.73
C LEU A 175 15.86 -9.85 -22.80
N LYS A 176 16.85 -9.32 -23.53
CA LYS A 176 17.54 -10.03 -24.61
C LYS A 176 18.71 -10.90 -24.13
N LYS A 177 19.01 -10.88 -22.83
CA LYS A 177 20.16 -11.56 -22.22
C LYS A 177 21.46 -11.29 -22.99
N VAL A 178 21.74 -10.02 -23.29
CA VAL A 178 22.92 -9.62 -24.07
C VAL A 178 24.17 -9.72 -23.19
N GLU A 179 25.09 -10.60 -23.58
CA GLU A 179 26.37 -10.75 -22.88
C GLU A 179 27.22 -9.48 -22.99
N ASN A 180 27.94 -9.14 -21.91
CA ASN A 180 28.86 -7.99 -21.84
C ASN A 180 28.23 -6.61 -22.12
N ALA A 181 26.91 -6.46 -21.97
CA ALA A 181 26.19 -5.20 -22.15
C ALA A 181 26.15 -4.28 -20.91
N GLY A 182 26.85 -4.65 -19.83
CA GLY A 182 26.94 -3.86 -18.60
C GLY A 182 25.96 -4.24 -17.49
N VAL A 183 24.88 -5.00 -17.80
CA VAL A 183 23.88 -5.45 -16.81
C VAL A 183 24.55 -6.15 -15.61
N GLY A 184 25.31 -7.21 -15.85
CA GLY A 184 25.98 -7.95 -14.77
C GLY A 184 27.05 -7.16 -14.00
N ALA A 185 27.62 -6.13 -14.61
CA ALA A 185 28.62 -5.27 -13.97
C ALA A 185 27.99 -4.21 -13.04
N ALA A 186 26.67 -4.02 -13.13
CA ALA A 186 25.92 -3.08 -12.31
C ALA A 186 25.23 -3.75 -11.10
N LEU A 187 25.32 -5.08 -10.96
CA LEU A 187 24.71 -5.83 -9.88
C LEU A 187 25.60 -5.82 -8.63
N GLU A 188 24.98 -5.82 -7.46
CA GLU A 188 25.62 -5.83 -6.14
C GLU A 188 25.38 -7.18 -5.46
N GLN A 189 25.65 -8.28 -6.20
CA GLN A 189 25.40 -9.64 -5.71
C GLN A 189 26.03 -9.89 -4.34
N ASP A 190 25.23 -10.45 -3.45
CA ASP A 190 25.66 -10.94 -2.14
C ASP A 190 25.31 -12.43 -1.96
N ASP A 191 25.80 -13.01 -0.87
CA ASP A 191 25.57 -14.42 -0.54
C ASP A 191 24.22 -14.64 0.19
N GLU A 192 23.41 -13.59 0.42
CA GLU A 192 22.14 -13.68 1.16
C GLU A 192 20.94 -13.97 0.23
N ASP A 193 20.95 -13.49 -1.02
CA ASP A 193 19.89 -13.79 -1.99
C ASP A 193 19.96 -15.28 -2.43
N ALA A 194 18.87 -16.01 -2.16
CA ALA A 194 18.75 -17.42 -2.51
C ALA A 194 18.71 -17.66 -4.03
N ASN A 195 18.44 -16.62 -4.83
CA ASN A 195 18.44 -16.67 -6.29
C ASN A 195 17.59 -17.83 -6.83
N SER A 196 16.41 -18.02 -6.25
CA SER A 196 15.57 -19.21 -6.46
C SER A 196 14.16 -18.88 -6.95
N THR A 197 13.87 -17.62 -7.26
CA THR A 197 12.58 -17.18 -7.76
C THR A 197 12.73 -16.02 -8.75
N PHE A 198 11.85 -16.00 -9.75
CA PHE A 198 11.68 -14.86 -10.66
C PHE A 198 10.58 -13.89 -10.21
N SER A 199 9.81 -14.23 -9.16
CA SER A 199 8.67 -13.40 -8.70
C SER A 199 9.12 -12.06 -8.13
N HIS A 200 10.30 -12.01 -7.52
CA HIS A 200 10.95 -10.81 -7.01
C HIS A 200 12.46 -10.89 -7.26
N VAL A 201 13.01 -9.92 -7.99
CA VAL A 201 14.42 -9.87 -8.38
C VAL A 201 14.96 -8.49 -8.09
N THR A 202 16.10 -8.40 -7.39
CA THR A 202 16.69 -7.14 -6.94
C THR A 202 18.09 -6.91 -7.54
N ILE A 203 18.72 -5.78 -7.19
CA ILE A 203 20.13 -5.50 -7.55
C ILE A 203 21.11 -6.53 -6.98
N HIS A 204 20.73 -7.24 -5.91
CA HIS A 204 21.52 -8.29 -5.26
C HIS A 204 21.33 -9.67 -5.89
N SER A 205 20.33 -9.82 -6.76
CA SER A 205 20.09 -11.07 -7.46
C SER A 205 21.15 -11.34 -8.54
N SER A 206 21.23 -12.60 -8.95
CA SER A 206 22.20 -13.10 -9.90
C SER A 206 21.93 -12.54 -11.30
N TYR A 207 22.97 -12.54 -12.14
CA TYR A 207 22.82 -12.16 -13.54
C TYR A 207 21.75 -13.01 -14.25
N ASP A 208 21.63 -14.29 -13.91
CA ASP A 208 20.64 -15.17 -14.52
C ASP A 208 19.21 -14.74 -14.14
N GLN A 209 18.97 -14.40 -12.86
CA GLN A 209 17.68 -13.89 -12.39
C GLN A 209 17.29 -12.58 -13.08
N VAL A 210 18.21 -11.62 -13.08
CA VAL A 210 17.99 -10.30 -13.71
C VAL A 210 17.74 -10.44 -15.22
N THR A 211 18.41 -11.40 -15.88
CA THR A 211 18.24 -11.68 -17.31
C THR A 211 17.25 -12.81 -17.62
N TRP A 212 16.29 -13.05 -16.72
CA TRP A 212 15.12 -13.92 -16.93
C TRP A 212 15.44 -15.40 -17.18
N GLY A 213 16.64 -15.86 -16.81
CA GLY A 213 17.07 -17.24 -16.92
C GLY A 213 16.83 -17.80 -18.33
N ASN A 214 15.99 -18.82 -18.42
CA ASN A 214 15.58 -19.45 -19.68
C ASN A 214 14.12 -19.14 -20.07
N LEU A 215 13.46 -18.20 -19.40
CA LEU A 215 12.07 -17.82 -19.66
C LEU A 215 11.89 -17.14 -21.02
N ALA A 216 12.96 -16.54 -21.57
CA ALA A 216 12.97 -15.88 -22.89
C ALA A 216 11.78 -14.91 -23.08
N PRO A 217 11.68 -13.85 -22.25
CA PRO A 217 10.53 -12.95 -22.21
C PRO A 217 10.36 -12.16 -23.51
N GLN A 218 9.11 -11.91 -23.89
CA GLN A 218 8.74 -11.01 -24.97
C GLN A 218 7.67 -10.02 -24.49
N VAL A 219 8.00 -8.73 -24.49
CA VAL A 219 7.06 -7.68 -24.08
C VAL A 219 5.86 -7.64 -25.04
N THR A 220 4.66 -7.52 -24.46
CA THR A 220 3.39 -7.43 -25.17
C THR A 220 2.70 -6.10 -24.84
N GLY A 221 2.27 -5.36 -25.87
CA GLY A 221 1.59 -4.06 -25.70
C GLY A 221 2.50 -2.86 -25.38
N GLY A 222 3.81 -3.07 -25.24
CA GLY A 222 4.80 -2.03 -24.92
C GLY A 222 4.85 -1.69 -23.42
N GLU A 223 5.82 -0.86 -23.05
CA GLU A 223 6.10 -0.49 -21.66
C GLU A 223 5.50 0.87 -21.30
N ARG A 224 4.90 0.96 -20.11
CA ARG A 224 4.49 2.23 -19.51
C ARG A 224 5.59 2.75 -18.61
N TRP A 225 6.20 3.86 -19.01
CA TRP A 225 7.28 4.50 -18.25
C TRP A 225 6.74 5.56 -17.31
N LYS A 226 7.16 5.52 -16.05
CA LYS A 226 6.77 6.48 -15.01
C LYS A 226 8.00 6.98 -14.26
N ILE A 227 8.32 8.25 -14.39
CA ILE A 227 9.34 8.91 -13.57
C ILE A 227 8.70 9.22 -12.23
N THR A 228 9.15 8.53 -11.18
CA THR A 228 8.55 8.60 -9.84
C THR A 228 9.26 9.59 -8.95
N GLU A 229 10.57 9.77 -9.10
CA GLU A 229 11.37 10.80 -8.44
C GLU A 229 12.53 11.23 -9.36
N THR A 230 12.92 12.50 -9.34
CA THR A 230 14.13 12.96 -10.06
C THR A 230 14.65 14.25 -9.47
N ASN A 231 15.96 14.33 -9.31
CA ASN A 231 16.69 15.51 -8.84
C ASN A 231 18.15 15.48 -9.36
N SER A 232 18.98 16.40 -8.87
CA SER A 232 20.40 16.46 -9.25
C SER A 232 21.23 15.25 -8.79
N SER A 233 20.73 14.48 -7.82
CA SER A 233 21.42 13.34 -7.23
C SER A 233 21.02 12.01 -7.87
N TYR A 234 19.78 11.84 -8.32
CA TYR A 234 19.29 10.57 -8.90
C TYR A 234 18.02 10.77 -9.75
N THR A 235 17.67 9.74 -10.52
CA THR A 235 16.36 9.58 -11.18
C THR A 235 15.82 8.18 -10.90
N SER A 236 14.56 8.10 -10.51
CA SER A 236 13.81 6.87 -10.27
C SER A 236 12.75 6.68 -11.35
N VAL A 237 12.71 5.50 -11.96
CA VAL A 237 11.82 5.16 -13.07
C VAL A 237 11.17 3.81 -12.79
N LEU A 238 9.84 3.73 -12.93
CA LEU A 238 9.07 2.49 -12.93
C LEU A 238 8.64 2.18 -14.36
N LEU A 239 8.87 0.95 -14.80
CA LEU A 239 8.32 0.39 -16.03
C LEU A 239 7.24 -0.62 -15.64
N GLU A 240 6.07 -0.53 -16.28
CA GLU A 240 5.01 -1.54 -16.16
C GLU A 240 4.70 -2.13 -17.53
N TYR A 241 4.62 -3.45 -17.62
CA TYR A 241 4.39 -4.14 -18.88
C TYR A 241 3.95 -5.59 -18.66
N ASP A 242 3.38 -6.20 -19.70
CA ASP A 242 3.11 -7.63 -19.74
C ASP A 242 4.16 -8.34 -20.59
N VAL A 243 4.61 -9.53 -20.18
CA VAL A 243 5.49 -10.40 -20.98
C VAL A 243 4.85 -11.75 -21.28
N SER A 244 5.15 -12.26 -22.46
CA SER A 244 4.98 -13.66 -22.83
C SER A 244 6.31 -14.39 -22.63
N CYS A 245 6.31 -15.46 -21.84
CA CYS A 245 7.50 -16.28 -21.60
C CYS A 245 7.27 -17.73 -22.02
N THR A 246 8.38 -18.45 -22.20
CA THR A 246 8.39 -19.91 -22.36
C THR A 246 7.80 -20.55 -21.10
N GLY A 247 6.76 -21.37 -21.29
CA GLY A 247 6.12 -22.14 -20.24
C GLY A 247 6.63 -23.57 -20.18
N GLU A 248 6.12 -24.32 -19.19
CA GLU A 248 6.39 -25.75 -19.06
C GLU A 248 5.79 -26.54 -20.25
N GLU A 249 6.38 -27.68 -20.59
CA GLU A 249 5.87 -28.60 -21.64
C GLU A 249 5.66 -27.97 -23.05
N ASN A 250 6.37 -26.88 -23.37
CA ASN A 250 6.21 -26.06 -24.58
C ASN A 250 4.93 -25.20 -24.63
N GLU A 251 4.35 -24.90 -23.47
CA GLU A 251 3.32 -23.88 -23.34
C GLU A 251 3.92 -22.46 -23.36
N THR A 252 3.06 -21.46 -23.34
CA THR A 252 3.43 -20.05 -23.21
C THR A 252 2.64 -19.47 -22.06
N ASP A 253 3.34 -18.79 -21.15
CA ASP A 253 2.75 -18.16 -19.97
C ASP A 253 2.86 -16.64 -20.08
N MET A 254 1.83 -15.97 -19.58
CA MET A 254 1.74 -14.51 -19.56
C MET A 254 1.99 -14.02 -18.15
N TYR A 255 2.69 -12.89 -18.02
CA TYR A 255 3.01 -12.30 -16.73
C TYR A 255 2.83 -10.80 -16.77
N THR A 256 2.40 -10.23 -15.65
CA THR A 256 2.39 -8.79 -15.39
C THR A 256 3.66 -8.43 -14.62
N VAL A 257 4.31 -7.34 -14.98
CA VAL A 257 5.65 -7.00 -14.50
C VAL A 257 5.72 -5.54 -14.08
N ARG A 258 6.36 -5.29 -12.92
CA ARG A 258 6.78 -3.97 -12.46
C ARG A 258 8.30 -4.00 -12.34
N GLU A 259 9.00 -3.12 -13.04
CA GLU A 259 10.46 -3.06 -13.02
C GLU A 259 10.91 -1.65 -12.69
N PHE A 260 11.49 -1.50 -11.52
CA PHE A 260 11.91 -0.24 -10.94
C PHE A 260 13.43 -0.06 -11.04
N PHE A 261 13.82 1.16 -11.36
CA PHE A 261 15.21 1.60 -11.44
C PHE A 261 15.39 2.85 -10.61
N ARG A 262 16.51 2.92 -9.90
CA ARG A 262 17.05 4.16 -9.38
C ARG A 262 18.48 4.34 -9.86
N VAL A 263 18.75 5.43 -10.57
CA VAL A 263 20.02 5.63 -11.26
C VAL A 263 20.61 7.00 -10.98
N ARG A 264 21.93 7.11 -11.07
CA ARG A 264 22.67 8.37 -10.90
C ARG A 264 23.80 8.48 -11.90
N LYS A 265 23.99 9.68 -12.46
CA LYS A 265 25.21 10.06 -13.15
C LYS A 265 26.11 10.86 -12.22
N ASN A 266 27.34 10.42 -12.01
CA ASN A 266 28.34 11.17 -11.25
C ASN A 266 29.70 11.12 -11.97
N ASN A 267 30.36 12.28 -12.13
CA ASN A 267 31.64 12.42 -12.82
C ASN A 267 31.70 11.72 -14.20
N GLY A 268 30.57 11.72 -14.93
CA GLY A 268 30.44 11.09 -16.25
C GLY A 268 30.18 9.58 -16.23
N GLN A 269 30.16 8.94 -15.05
CA GLN A 269 29.85 7.52 -14.88
C GLN A 269 28.40 7.34 -14.41
N MET A 270 27.73 6.31 -14.93
CA MET A 270 26.40 5.88 -14.48
C MET A 270 26.52 4.85 -13.35
N TYR A 271 25.58 4.92 -12.42
CA TYR A 271 25.43 4.01 -11.29
C TYR A 271 23.97 3.57 -11.20
N LEU A 272 23.76 2.26 -11.09
CA LEU A 272 22.49 1.69 -10.64
C LEU A 272 22.52 1.68 -9.11
N LEU A 273 21.64 2.48 -8.49
CA LEU A 273 21.54 2.62 -7.04
C LEU A 273 20.49 1.69 -6.43
N ASN A 274 19.47 1.33 -7.22
CA ASN A 274 18.50 0.31 -6.86
C ASN A 274 17.90 -0.28 -8.14
N TYR A 275 17.59 -1.57 -8.09
CA TYR A 275 16.82 -2.31 -9.08
C TYR A 275 15.89 -3.25 -8.34
N ASP A 276 14.61 -3.23 -8.70
CA ASP A 276 13.58 -4.06 -8.09
C ASP A 276 12.56 -4.45 -9.16
N ARG A 277 12.41 -5.75 -9.41
CA ARG A 277 11.44 -6.27 -10.38
C ARG A 277 10.53 -7.26 -9.69
N THR A 278 9.22 -7.04 -9.78
CA THR A 278 8.20 -8.04 -9.43
C THR A 278 7.50 -8.56 -10.66
N MET A 279 7.10 -9.83 -10.62
CA MET A 279 6.46 -10.54 -11.73
C MET A 279 5.43 -11.54 -11.21
N GLU A 280 4.22 -11.47 -11.75
CA GLU A 280 3.13 -12.38 -11.40
C GLU A 280 2.54 -13.03 -12.65
N GLN A 281 2.33 -14.35 -12.60
CA GLN A 281 1.70 -15.09 -13.68
C GLN A 281 0.22 -14.72 -13.78
N ILE A 282 -0.23 -14.35 -14.98
CA ILE A 282 -1.64 -14.13 -15.27
C ILE A 282 -2.32 -15.50 -15.34
N PHE A 283 -3.30 -15.71 -14.48
CA PHE A 283 -3.98 -16.99 -14.36
C PHE A 283 -5.01 -17.18 -15.48
N ASP A 284 -4.78 -18.15 -16.35
CA ASP A 284 -5.68 -18.45 -17.46
C ASP A 284 -6.40 -19.78 -17.23
N GLY A 285 -7.62 -19.70 -16.71
CA GLY A 285 -8.45 -20.88 -16.45
C GLY A 285 -8.72 -21.75 -17.67
N SER A 286 -8.51 -21.26 -18.89
CA SER A 286 -8.68 -22.04 -20.13
C SER A 286 -7.48 -22.94 -20.46
N LYS A 287 -6.35 -22.77 -19.76
CA LYS A 287 -5.13 -23.57 -19.88
C LYS A 287 -5.06 -24.68 -18.83
N ASN A 288 -3.96 -25.43 -18.83
CA ASN A 288 -3.67 -26.49 -17.87
C ASN A 288 -3.26 -25.94 -16.48
N VAL A 289 -4.21 -25.33 -15.77
CA VAL A 289 -3.99 -24.73 -14.44
C VAL A 289 -4.27 -25.68 -13.26
N LEU A 290 -4.70 -26.90 -13.53
CA LEU A 290 -4.99 -27.92 -12.52
C LEU A 290 -4.05 -29.12 -12.65
N SER A 291 -3.52 -29.56 -11.52
CA SER A 291 -2.69 -30.75 -11.39
C SER A 291 -3.33 -31.76 -10.43
N GLU A 292 -2.77 -32.97 -10.36
CA GLU A 292 -3.18 -33.96 -9.33
C GLU A 292 -3.07 -33.42 -7.89
N LYS A 293 -2.16 -32.48 -7.66
CA LYS A 293 -1.92 -31.91 -6.34
C LYS A 293 -2.80 -30.70 -6.03
N GLY A 294 -3.24 -29.94 -7.03
CA GLY A 294 -3.87 -28.65 -6.78
C GLY A 294 -3.86 -27.68 -7.95
N ILE A 295 -4.21 -26.43 -7.65
CA ILE A 295 -4.27 -25.31 -8.60
C ILE A 295 -2.87 -24.73 -8.75
N LEU A 296 -2.35 -24.68 -9.97
CA LEU A 296 -1.03 -24.14 -10.30
C LEU A 296 -1.14 -22.63 -10.50
N LEU A 297 -0.58 -21.85 -9.57
CA LEU A 297 -0.58 -20.39 -9.67
C LEU A 297 0.63 -19.89 -10.48
N GLY A 298 1.74 -20.64 -10.44
CA GLY A 298 2.95 -20.32 -11.19
C GLY A 298 3.89 -19.40 -10.43
N ILE A 299 4.64 -18.56 -11.16
CA ILE A 299 5.54 -17.56 -10.56
C ILE A 299 4.68 -16.41 -10.04
N THR A 300 4.68 -16.20 -8.73
CA THR A 300 3.88 -15.17 -8.06
C THR A 300 4.45 -14.92 -6.66
N ASP A 301 3.95 -13.90 -5.97
CA ASP A 301 4.28 -13.63 -4.57
C ASP A 301 3.95 -14.84 -3.68
N PRO A 302 4.82 -15.23 -2.72
CA PRO A 302 4.54 -16.35 -1.83
C PRO A 302 3.33 -16.13 -0.90
N ASP A 303 2.90 -14.89 -0.67
CA ASP A 303 1.79 -14.50 0.19
C ASP A 303 0.49 -14.28 -0.61
N VAL A 304 0.11 -15.28 -1.41
CA VAL A 304 -1.12 -15.25 -2.23
C VAL A 304 -2.37 -15.08 -1.35
N PRO A 305 -3.23 -14.07 -1.57
CA PRO A 305 -4.49 -13.95 -0.83
C PRO A 305 -5.49 -15.04 -1.23
N TYR A 306 -5.94 -15.86 -0.27
CA TYR A 306 -6.96 -16.88 -0.52
C TYR A 306 -7.86 -17.17 0.70
N VAL A 307 -9.08 -17.64 0.44
CA VAL A 307 -10.04 -18.08 1.46
C VAL A 307 -10.65 -19.42 1.06
N VAL A 308 -10.68 -20.35 2.00
CA VAL A 308 -11.21 -21.71 1.82
C VAL A 308 -12.56 -21.86 2.51
N SER A 309 -13.51 -22.53 1.86
CA SER A 309 -14.80 -22.86 2.47
C SER A 309 -14.60 -23.70 3.73
N SER A 310 -15.48 -23.54 4.72
CA SER A 310 -15.34 -24.23 6.02
C SER A 310 -15.30 -25.76 5.97
N ASP A 311 -15.69 -26.37 4.84
CA ASP A 311 -15.64 -27.80 4.54
C ASP A 311 -14.51 -28.21 3.57
N GLY A 312 -13.65 -27.28 3.15
CA GLY A 312 -12.41 -27.56 2.42
C GLY A 312 -12.58 -27.95 0.95
N LYS A 313 -13.70 -27.54 0.33
CA LYS A 313 -14.07 -27.95 -1.03
C LYS A 313 -13.96 -26.84 -2.06
N ILE A 314 -14.13 -25.60 -1.64
CA ILE A 314 -14.13 -24.41 -2.49
C ILE A 314 -13.03 -23.48 -2.00
N VAL A 315 -12.31 -22.87 -2.93
CA VAL A 315 -11.31 -21.85 -2.62
C VAL A 315 -11.52 -20.64 -3.52
N ALA A 316 -11.41 -19.44 -2.96
CA ALA A 316 -11.27 -18.20 -3.71
C ALA A 316 -9.86 -17.67 -3.51
N PHE A 317 -9.25 -17.14 -4.56
CA PHE A 317 -7.87 -16.66 -4.54
C PHE A 317 -7.68 -15.49 -5.51
N VAL A 318 -6.78 -14.57 -5.15
CA VAL A 318 -6.39 -13.44 -6.00
C VAL A 318 -5.07 -13.77 -6.70
N GLN A 319 -5.00 -13.52 -8.00
CA GLN A 319 -3.78 -13.72 -8.79
C GLN A 319 -3.72 -12.68 -9.92
N ALA A 320 -2.64 -11.90 -10.02
CA ALA A 320 -2.43 -10.90 -11.07
C ALA A 320 -3.62 -9.94 -11.29
N ASP A 321 -4.14 -9.37 -10.20
CA ASP A 321 -5.30 -8.47 -10.14
C ASP A 321 -6.64 -9.09 -10.60
N GLU A 322 -6.76 -10.42 -10.49
CA GLU A 322 -8.01 -11.15 -10.78
C GLU A 322 -8.45 -12.00 -9.58
N LEU A 323 -9.76 -12.05 -9.33
CA LEU A 323 -10.35 -12.92 -8.32
C LEU A 323 -10.92 -14.17 -8.95
N TRP A 324 -10.41 -15.34 -8.56
CA TRP A 324 -10.87 -16.63 -9.02
C TRP A 324 -11.53 -17.42 -7.89
N ASN A 325 -12.46 -18.30 -8.24
CA ASN A 325 -13.09 -19.26 -7.34
C ASN A 325 -13.09 -20.66 -7.99
N TYR A 326 -12.64 -21.68 -7.26
CA TYR A 326 -12.68 -23.06 -7.75
C TYR A 326 -13.55 -23.93 -6.83
N ASP A 327 -14.63 -24.48 -7.41
CA ASP A 327 -15.46 -25.51 -6.80
C ASP A 327 -15.01 -26.89 -7.30
N LYS A 328 -14.34 -27.62 -6.40
CA LYS A 328 -13.83 -28.97 -6.68
C LYS A 328 -14.93 -29.99 -6.94
N GLU A 329 -16.10 -29.87 -6.31
CA GLU A 329 -17.17 -30.86 -6.46
C GLU A 329 -17.88 -30.73 -7.79
N GLN A 330 -18.06 -29.51 -8.28
CA GLN A 330 -18.66 -29.24 -9.59
C GLN A 330 -17.63 -29.20 -10.73
N ASP A 331 -16.35 -29.18 -10.39
CA ASP A 331 -15.21 -28.95 -11.29
C ASP A 331 -15.40 -27.67 -12.12
N GLN A 332 -15.62 -26.57 -11.41
CA GLN A 332 -15.91 -25.26 -11.97
C GLN A 332 -14.95 -24.22 -11.45
N LEU A 333 -14.37 -23.47 -12.39
CA LEU A 333 -13.45 -22.37 -12.11
C LEU A 333 -14.12 -21.06 -12.57
N SER A 334 -14.52 -20.22 -11.63
CA SER A 334 -15.22 -18.95 -11.90
C SER A 334 -14.28 -17.76 -11.75
N LEU A 335 -14.17 -16.93 -12.78
CA LEU A 335 -13.51 -15.62 -12.70
C LEU A 335 -14.50 -14.61 -12.08
N LEU A 336 -14.39 -14.37 -10.78
CA LEU A 336 -15.31 -13.51 -10.03
C LEU A 336 -15.09 -12.02 -10.29
N PHE A 337 -13.87 -11.59 -10.61
CA PHE A 337 -13.60 -10.20 -10.91
C PHE A 337 -12.32 -10.05 -11.73
N SER A 338 -12.34 -9.18 -12.72
CA SER A 338 -11.15 -8.71 -13.43
C SER A 338 -11.47 -7.40 -14.13
N PHE A 339 -10.55 -6.43 -14.04
CA PHE A 339 -10.56 -5.31 -14.97
C PHE A 339 -9.91 -5.67 -16.31
N ARG A 340 -9.02 -6.67 -16.34
CA ARG A 340 -8.42 -7.16 -17.58
C ARG A 340 -9.52 -7.71 -18.47
N ASP A 341 -9.48 -7.31 -19.73
CA ASP A 341 -10.40 -7.81 -20.73
C ASP A 341 -9.65 -8.68 -21.72
N ALA A 342 -9.91 -9.98 -21.67
CA ALA A 342 -9.31 -10.94 -22.60
C ALA A 342 -9.71 -10.66 -24.07
N GLU A 343 -10.84 -9.98 -24.31
CA GLU A 343 -11.32 -9.62 -25.65
C GLU A 343 -10.83 -8.22 -26.08
N ASN A 344 -10.48 -7.35 -25.13
CA ASN A 344 -9.99 -6.00 -25.37
C ASN A 344 -8.66 -5.70 -24.65
N ALA A 345 -7.57 -5.69 -25.42
CA ALA A 345 -6.21 -5.45 -24.91
C ALA A 345 -5.92 -3.98 -24.54
N ASP A 346 -6.95 -3.17 -24.26
CA ASP A 346 -6.83 -1.79 -23.82
C ASP A 346 -5.93 -1.70 -22.58
N VAL A 347 -4.93 -0.84 -22.66
CA VAL A 347 -3.95 -0.65 -21.60
C VAL A 347 -4.54 0.02 -20.35
N ARG A 348 -5.66 0.74 -20.45
CA ARG A 348 -6.41 1.30 -19.30
C ARG A 348 -6.91 0.21 -18.36
N ASN A 349 -7.25 -0.96 -18.91
CA ASN A 349 -7.72 -2.12 -18.14
C ASN A 349 -6.60 -2.76 -17.30
N LYS A 350 -5.34 -2.39 -17.54
CA LYS A 350 -4.13 -2.98 -16.94
C LYS A 350 -3.47 -2.08 -15.89
N VAL A 351 -4.15 -1.04 -15.42
CA VAL A 351 -3.67 -0.18 -14.33
C VAL A 351 -3.88 -0.93 -13.01
N SER A 352 -2.80 -1.17 -12.27
CA SER A 352 -2.82 -1.97 -11.03
C SER A 352 -2.88 -1.10 -9.77
N ASP A 353 -3.53 0.06 -9.83
CA ASP A 353 -3.72 0.97 -8.69
C ASP A 353 -4.98 0.60 -7.87
N HIS A 354 -5.30 -0.69 -7.81
CA HIS A 354 -6.41 -1.24 -7.03
C HIS A 354 -5.98 -2.52 -6.32
N LYS A 355 -6.75 -2.92 -5.31
CA LYS A 355 -6.53 -4.13 -4.53
C LYS A 355 -7.82 -4.88 -4.35
N ILE A 356 -7.79 -6.18 -4.64
CA ILE A 356 -8.89 -7.09 -4.39
C ILE A 356 -8.70 -7.73 -3.01
N GLN A 357 -9.76 -7.72 -2.19
CA GLN A 357 -9.77 -8.40 -0.90
C GLN A 357 -10.95 -9.35 -0.79
N ILE A 358 -10.70 -10.60 -0.41
CA ILE A 358 -11.74 -11.58 -0.11
C ILE A 358 -12.19 -11.36 1.33
N LEU A 359 -13.40 -10.82 1.53
CA LEU A 359 -13.88 -10.46 2.86
C LEU A 359 -14.42 -11.68 3.61
N ASN A 360 -15.15 -12.56 2.92
CA ASN A 360 -15.72 -13.76 3.53
C ASN A 360 -16.15 -14.79 2.48
N MET A 361 -16.16 -16.07 2.85
CA MET A 361 -16.79 -17.14 2.09
C MET A 361 -17.68 -17.99 3.01
N ASP A 362 -18.93 -18.20 2.62
CA ASP A 362 -19.81 -19.11 3.35
C ASP A 362 -19.53 -20.59 3.02
N LYS A 363 -20.16 -21.51 3.77
CA LYS A 363 -19.97 -22.95 3.54
C LYS A 363 -20.38 -23.41 2.14
N LYS A 364 -21.31 -22.71 1.46
CA LYS A 364 -21.75 -23.06 0.12
C LYS A 364 -20.79 -22.56 -0.97
N GLY A 365 -19.88 -21.64 -0.65
CA GLY A 365 -19.00 -20.98 -1.62
C GLY A 365 -19.47 -19.60 -2.06
N ASN A 366 -20.55 -19.06 -1.48
CA ASN A 366 -20.91 -17.67 -1.73
C ASN A 366 -19.80 -16.78 -1.16
N THR A 367 -19.33 -15.84 -1.97
CA THR A 367 -18.11 -15.08 -1.67
C THR A 367 -18.44 -13.59 -1.64
N THR A 368 -18.08 -12.93 -0.54
CA THR A 368 -18.08 -11.47 -0.45
C THR A 368 -16.65 -10.99 -0.65
N PHE A 369 -16.46 -10.00 -1.51
CA PHE A 369 -15.16 -9.40 -1.77
C PHE A 369 -15.28 -7.89 -1.98
N SER A 370 -14.16 -7.18 -1.87
CA SER A 370 -14.09 -5.77 -2.21
C SER A 370 -12.98 -5.48 -3.20
N VAL A 371 -13.17 -4.42 -3.99
CA VAL A 371 -12.15 -3.80 -4.83
C VAL A 371 -11.91 -2.41 -4.28
N SER A 372 -10.72 -2.15 -3.75
CA SER A 372 -10.30 -0.85 -3.20
C SER A 372 -9.33 -0.17 -4.16
N GLY A 373 -9.41 1.15 -4.35
CA GLY A 373 -8.46 1.93 -5.15
C GLY A 373 -9.11 2.51 -6.40
N TYR A 374 -8.32 2.67 -7.47
CA TYR A 374 -8.76 3.28 -8.73
C TYR A 374 -9.56 2.28 -9.60
N MET A 375 -10.72 2.72 -10.10
CA MET A 375 -11.60 1.90 -10.93
C MET A 375 -11.31 2.10 -12.42
N ASN A 376 -10.82 1.05 -13.10
CA ASN A 376 -10.30 1.16 -14.45
C ASN A 376 -11.36 1.28 -15.55
N ARG A 377 -12.56 0.72 -15.32
CA ARG A 377 -13.66 0.67 -16.29
C ARG A 377 -15.00 0.43 -15.59
N GLY A 378 -16.08 0.56 -16.36
CA GLY A 378 -17.45 0.33 -15.89
C GLY A 378 -18.10 1.56 -15.27
N GLU A 379 -19.17 1.35 -14.52
CA GLU A 379 -20.02 2.44 -14.00
C GLU A 379 -19.23 3.44 -13.15
N HIS A 380 -18.20 2.95 -12.44
CA HIS A 380 -17.31 3.75 -11.59
C HIS A 380 -15.98 4.12 -12.25
N GLU A 381 -15.82 4.03 -13.58
CA GLU A 381 -14.56 4.38 -14.25
C GLU A 381 -14.03 5.76 -13.83
N GLY A 382 -12.76 5.80 -13.41
CA GLY A 382 -12.07 7.02 -13.00
C GLY A 382 -12.37 7.48 -11.57
N TYR A 383 -13.20 6.77 -10.81
CA TYR A 383 -13.34 7.02 -9.37
C TYR A 383 -12.30 6.25 -8.56
N VAL A 384 -11.96 6.80 -7.39
CA VAL A 384 -11.22 6.07 -6.35
C VAL A 384 -12.19 5.74 -5.22
N GLY A 385 -12.11 4.53 -4.68
CA GLY A 385 -13.00 4.14 -3.58
C GLY A 385 -12.95 2.67 -3.25
N VAL A 386 -14.00 2.19 -2.59
CA VAL A 386 -14.20 0.79 -2.26
C VAL A 386 -15.54 0.34 -2.83
N VAL A 387 -15.50 -0.64 -3.73
CA VAL A 387 -16.69 -1.37 -4.17
C VAL A 387 -16.76 -2.69 -3.41
N VAL A 388 -17.93 -3.04 -2.87
CA VAL A 388 -18.21 -4.32 -2.22
C VAL A 388 -19.12 -5.15 -3.12
N TYR A 389 -18.70 -6.36 -3.44
CA TYR A 389 -19.43 -7.31 -4.25
C TYR A 389 -19.84 -8.55 -3.46
N TYR A 390 -20.94 -9.17 -3.90
CA TYR A 390 -21.39 -10.47 -3.45
C TYR A 390 -21.57 -11.41 -4.62
N TYR A 391 -20.83 -12.52 -4.62
CA TYR A 391 -20.97 -13.62 -5.56
C TYR A 391 -21.88 -14.71 -5.00
N ASN A 392 -22.92 -15.05 -5.77
CA ASN A 392 -23.78 -16.20 -5.52
C ASN A 392 -23.38 -17.35 -6.44
N ILE A 393 -22.86 -18.42 -5.86
CA ILE A 393 -22.36 -19.59 -6.61
C ILE A 393 -23.49 -20.41 -7.26
N GLU A 394 -24.68 -20.46 -6.64
CA GLU A 394 -25.82 -21.24 -7.14
C GLU A 394 -26.39 -20.65 -8.43
N THR A 395 -26.42 -19.31 -8.51
CA THR A 395 -26.88 -18.58 -9.69
C THR A 395 -25.75 -18.15 -10.62
N ASN A 396 -24.50 -18.36 -10.24
CA ASN A 396 -23.30 -17.88 -10.93
C ASN A 396 -23.42 -16.39 -11.31
N SER A 397 -23.71 -15.55 -10.31
CA SER A 397 -23.96 -14.12 -10.51
C SER A 397 -23.24 -13.25 -9.48
N ILE A 398 -22.82 -12.07 -9.90
CA ILE A 398 -22.19 -11.05 -9.05
C ILE A 398 -23.18 -9.91 -8.85
N GLU A 399 -23.28 -9.44 -7.62
CA GLU A 399 -24.07 -8.26 -7.26
C GLU A 399 -23.16 -7.24 -6.60
N GLU A 400 -23.12 -6.03 -7.15
CA GLU A 400 -22.59 -4.89 -6.41
C GLU A 400 -23.51 -4.59 -5.22
N LYS A 401 -22.90 -4.37 -4.06
CA LYS A 401 -23.60 -4.11 -2.79
C LYS A 401 -23.42 -2.68 -2.34
N ALA A 402 -22.22 -2.15 -2.50
CA ALA A 402 -21.94 -0.78 -2.13
C ALA A 402 -20.76 -0.25 -2.92
N PHE A 403 -20.82 1.02 -3.30
CA PHE A 403 -19.66 1.80 -3.70
C PHE A 403 -19.51 3.00 -2.78
N VAL A 404 -18.30 3.18 -2.26
CA VAL A 404 -17.93 4.27 -1.37
C VAL A 404 -16.76 5.00 -2.01
N SER A 405 -16.97 6.23 -2.51
CA SER A 405 -15.91 6.99 -3.18
C SER A 405 -15.01 7.73 -2.20
N SER A 406 -13.81 8.08 -2.67
CA SER A 406 -12.80 8.89 -1.98
C SER A 406 -12.12 9.81 -2.98
N ASN A 407 -11.90 11.06 -2.58
CA ASN A 407 -11.12 12.03 -3.34
C ASN A 407 -9.60 11.94 -3.03
N LYS A 408 -9.13 11.00 -2.21
CA LYS A 408 -7.71 10.77 -1.95
C LYS A 408 -7.12 9.86 -3.04
N SER A 409 -5.80 9.93 -3.27
CA SER A 409 -5.12 9.04 -4.23
C SER A 409 -5.36 7.57 -3.92
N ALA A 410 -5.34 6.72 -4.95
CA ALA A 410 -5.68 5.30 -4.81
C ALA A 410 -4.83 4.57 -3.76
N ALA A 411 -3.54 4.87 -3.68
CA ALA A 411 -2.65 4.29 -2.69
C ALA A 411 -3.02 4.68 -1.24
N ILE A 412 -3.36 5.95 -1.01
CA ILE A 412 -3.73 6.45 0.33
C ILE A 412 -5.12 5.96 0.71
N ALA A 413 -6.10 6.11 -0.19
CA ALA A 413 -7.47 5.63 0.04
C ALA A 413 -7.49 4.12 0.30
N GLY A 414 -6.73 3.34 -0.47
CA GLY A 414 -6.56 1.90 -0.26
C GLY A 414 -6.00 1.59 1.13
N SER A 415 -4.95 2.30 1.57
CA SER A 415 -4.36 2.08 2.90
C SER A 415 -5.29 2.45 4.04
N GLU A 416 -6.04 3.55 3.93
CA GLU A 416 -6.93 4.02 5.00
C GLU A 416 -8.22 3.19 5.09
N LEU A 417 -8.88 2.95 3.95
CA LEU A 417 -10.17 2.25 3.89
C LEU A 417 -10.04 0.74 4.04
N ASP A 418 -8.82 0.18 3.97
CA ASP A 418 -8.56 -1.23 4.25
C ASP A 418 -8.59 -1.57 5.76
N THR A 419 -8.55 -0.57 6.66
CA THR A 419 -8.43 -0.79 8.12
C THR A 419 -9.58 -1.61 8.72
N LEU A 420 -10.83 -1.32 8.34
CA LEU A 420 -12.00 -2.11 8.75
C LEU A 420 -13.05 -2.05 7.65
N LYS A 421 -13.38 -3.22 7.10
CA LYS A 421 -14.52 -3.43 6.20
C LYS A 421 -15.20 -4.74 6.53
N TYR A 422 -16.47 -4.68 6.91
CA TYR A 422 -17.25 -5.88 7.18
C TYR A 422 -18.64 -5.77 6.59
N TYR A 423 -18.92 -6.59 5.58
CA TYR A 423 -20.25 -6.68 4.99
C TYR A 423 -21.04 -7.85 5.60
N ASN A 424 -22.10 -7.51 6.31
CA ASN A 424 -23.02 -8.47 6.91
C ASN A 424 -24.12 -8.85 5.92
N THR A 425 -23.98 -10.02 5.29
CA THR A 425 -24.94 -10.53 4.29
C THR A 425 -26.34 -10.78 4.85
N LYS A 426 -26.48 -11.04 6.16
CA LYS A 426 -27.78 -11.28 6.80
C LYS A 426 -28.56 -9.99 6.99
N THR A 427 -27.89 -8.93 7.43
CA THR A 427 -28.52 -7.63 7.71
C THR A 427 -28.46 -6.65 6.53
N ASN A 428 -27.61 -6.93 5.53
CA ASN A 428 -27.29 -6.03 4.41
C ASN A 428 -26.75 -4.68 4.91
N LYS A 429 -25.80 -4.77 5.85
CA LYS A 429 -25.10 -3.62 6.43
C LYS A 429 -23.61 -3.75 6.14
N LEU A 430 -23.00 -2.66 5.70
CA LEU A 430 -21.55 -2.51 5.58
C LEU A 430 -21.06 -1.70 6.78
N TYR A 431 -20.09 -2.24 7.51
CA TYR A 431 -19.35 -1.51 8.53
C TYR A 431 -18.01 -1.11 7.94
N MET A 432 -17.66 0.17 8.05
CA MET A 432 -16.40 0.70 7.51
C MET A 432 -15.81 1.72 8.48
N LEU A 433 -14.50 1.64 8.72
CA LEU A 433 -13.77 2.70 9.42
C LEU A 433 -13.17 3.65 8.38
N ALA A 434 -13.59 4.91 8.43
CA ALA A 434 -13.09 5.97 7.55
C ALA A 434 -12.89 7.25 8.36
N ASP A 435 -11.77 7.93 8.16
CA ASP A 435 -11.44 9.19 8.85
C ASP A 435 -11.57 9.13 10.39
N GLY A 436 -11.35 7.96 11.01
CA GLY A 436 -11.49 7.72 12.46
C GLY A 436 -12.94 7.68 12.97
N ALA A 437 -13.90 7.54 12.07
CA ALA A 437 -15.29 7.26 12.39
C ALA A 437 -15.67 5.85 11.91
N LEU A 438 -16.41 5.13 12.74
CA LEU A 438 -17.01 3.85 12.37
C LEU A 438 -18.40 4.12 11.79
N HIS A 439 -18.56 3.81 10.50
CA HIS A 439 -19.81 3.94 9.78
C HIS A 439 -20.55 2.62 9.73
N GLU A 440 -21.87 2.67 9.93
CA GLU A 440 -22.81 1.62 9.57
C GLU A 440 -23.66 2.08 8.38
N ILE A 441 -23.46 1.44 7.23
CA ILE A 441 -24.10 1.80 5.97
C ILE A 441 -25.15 0.74 5.64
N SER A 442 -26.42 1.12 5.62
CA SER A 442 -27.52 0.22 5.28
C SER A 442 -27.85 0.27 3.79
N ILE A 443 -27.43 -0.77 3.07
CA ILE A 443 -27.59 -0.90 1.61
C ILE A 443 -29.08 -0.97 1.21
N LYS A 444 -29.94 -1.53 2.08
CA LYS A 444 -31.39 -1.65 1.81
C LYS A 444 -32.22 -0.42 2.19
N LYS A 445 -31.75 0.34 3.18
CA LYS A 445 -32.53 1.43 3.77
C LYS A 445 -31.98 2.81 3.40
N ASP A 446 -30.89 2.84 2.64
CA ASP A 446 -30.28 4.03 2.08
C ASP A 446 -29.96 5.08 3.16
N TYR A 447 -29.26 4.63 4.21
CA TYR A 447 -28.72 5.52 5.24
C TYR A 447 -27.31 5.11 5.66
N ASP A 448 -26.59 6.12 6.13
CA ASP A 448 -25.29 6.05 6.81
C ASP A 448 -25.48 6.56 8.25
N GLU A 449 -25.11 5.74 9.23
CA GLU A 449 -25.09 6.09 10.64
C GLU A 449 -23.66 6.00 11.16
N VAL A 450 -23.13 7.11 11.66
CA VAL A 450 -21.86 7.14 12.39
C VAL A 450 -22.10 6.52 13.77
N LEU A 451 -21.61 5.30 13.97
CA LEU A 451 -21.73 4.58 15.25
C LEU A 451 -20.75 5.13 16.29
N LEU A 452 -19.55 5.50 15.84
CA LEU A 452 -18.46 6.02 16.66
C LEU A 452 -17.71 7.08 15.86
N ASP A 453 -17.25 8.13 16.51
CA ASP A 453 -16.48 9.21 15.90
C ASP A 453 -15.29 9.57 16.80
N GLY A 454 -14.28 10.20 16.22
CA GLY A 454 -13.11 10.69 16.94
C GLY A 454 -12.15 9.60 17.41
N LEU A 455 -12.21 8.39 16.84
CA LEU A 455 -11.23 7.34 17.12
C LEU A 455 -9.86 7.77 16.60
N LYS A 456 -8.87 7.71 17.49
CA LYS A 456 -7.45 7.98 17.18
C LYS A 456 -6.66 6.67 17.16
N ASP A 457 -5.51 6.70 16.51
CA ASP A 457 -4.58 5.58 16.47
C ASP A 457 -4.24 5.11 17.90
N GLY A 458 -4.24 3.80 18.12
CA GLY A 458 -4.05 3.18 19.43
C GLY A 458 -5.30 3.15 20.33
N GLN A 459 -6.41 3.76 19.92
CA GLN A 459 -7.70 3.65 20.63
C GLN A 459 -8.59 2.54 20.08
N TYR A 460 -8.20 1.86 19.00
CA TYR A 460 -8.96 0.76 18.43
C TYR A 460 -8.07 -0.28 17.76
N VAL A 461 -8.58 -1.51 17.66
CA VAL A 461 -7.97 -2.64 16.95
C VAL A 461 -9.05 -3.49 16.30
N VAL A 462 -8.72 -4.15 15.19
CA VAL A 462 -9.64 -4.95 14.37
C VAL A 462 -9.07 -6.36 14.23
N SER A 463 -9.92 -7.39 14.26
CA SER A 463 -9.48 -8.77 14.00
C SER A 463 -9.19 -9.01 12.52
N ASP A 464 -8.31 -9.95 12.20
CA ASP A 464 -7.89 -10.26 10.80
C ASP A 464 -9.06 -10.55 9.85
N ASN A 465 -10.12 -11.18 10.37
CA ASN A 465 -11.34 -11.48 9.60
C ASN A 465 -12.35 -10.31 9.50
N GLY A 466 -11.98 -9.12 10.00
CA GLY A 466 -12.79 -7.90 10.04
C GLY A 466 -14.04 -7.98 10.93
N LYS A 467 -14.29 -9.10 11.61
CA LYS A 467 -15.54 -9.37 12.33
C LYS A 467 -15.59 -8.65 13.69
N TRP A 468 -14.46 -8.47 14.34
CA TRP A 468 -14.36 -7.90 15.68
C TRP A 468 -13.66 -6.55 15.66
N LEU A 469 -14.21 -5.62 16.41
CA LEU A 469 -13.63 -4.31 16.68
C LEU A 469 -13.54 -4.15 18.20
N ALA A 470 -12.38 -3.81 18.72
CA ALA A 470 -12.23 -3.38 20.11
C ALA A 470 -11.78 -1.93 20.14
N TYR A 471 -12.43 -1.09 20.94
CA TYR A 471 -12.15 0.34 20.99
C TYR A 471 -12.38 0.94 22.37
N GLN A 472 -11.69 2.05 22.64
CA GLN A 472 -11.92 2.92 23.79
C GLN A 472 -12.42 4.30 23.34
N THR A 473 -13.21 4.96 24.19
CA THR A 473 -13.70 6.32 23.96
C THR A 473 -13.12 7.25 25.01
N GLY A 474 -12.36 8.26 24.59
CA GLY A 474 -11.69 9.22 25.46
C GLY A 474 -10.82 10.18 24.65
N ASP A 475 -10.26 11.20 25.31
CA ASP A 475 -9.43 12.20 24.62
C ASP A 475 -8.13 11.60 24.06
N ASP A 476 -7.56 10.61 24.74
CA ASP A 476 -6.37 9.87 24.31
C ASP A 476 -6.37 8.42 24.84
N VAL A 477 -5.27 7.71 24.61
CA VAL A 477 -5.12 6.30 25.02
C VAL A 477 -5.01 6.09 26.53
N THR A 478 -4.80 7.15 27.31
CA THR A 478 -4.68 7.13 28.77
C THR A 478 -5.99 7.49 29.48
N SER A 479 -6.99 7.90 28.72
CA SER A 479 -8.22 8.51 29.23
C SER A 479 -9.30 7.50 29.63
N SER A 480 -9.24 6.25 29.14
CA SER A 480 -10.29 5.25 29.36
C SER A 480 -9.88 4.17 30.35
N THR A 481 -10.80 3.83 31.24
CA THR A 481 -10.74 2.64 32.11
C THR A 481 -11.47 1.45 31.50
N GLU A 482 -12.01 1.57 30.29
CA GLU A 482 -12.74 0.51 29.62
C GLU A 482 -12.48 0.44 28.11
N VAL A 483 -12.53 -0.78 27.58
CA VAL A 483 -12.54 -1.09 26.15
C VAL A 483 -13.82 -1.86 25.83
N THR A 484 -14.57 -1.37 24.84
CA THR A 484 -15.73 -2.07 24.28
C THR A 484 -15.26 -2.98 23.16
N VAL A 485 -15.66 -4.25 23.20
CA VAL A 485 -15.40 -5.25 22.16
C VAL A 485 -16.71 -5.59 21.47
N MET A 486 -16.79 -5.34 20.17
CA MET A 486 -17.99 -5.46 19.34
C MET A 486 -17.81 -6.53 18.26
N ASN A 487 -18.82 -7.38 18.11
CA ASN A 487 -18.95 -8.36 17.04
C ASN A 487 -19.89 -7.81 15.94
N LEU A 488 -19.34 -7.45 14.78
CA LEU A 488 -20.09 -6.84 13.69
C LEU A 488 -21.03 -7.81 12.96
N SER A 489 -20.90 -9.13 13.20
CA SER A 489 -21.75 -10.14 12.57
C SER A 489 -23.15 -10.25 13.16
N ASP A 490 -23.29 -9.91 14.45
CA ASP A 490 -24.56 -9.99 15.19
C ASP A 490 -24.86 -8.74 16.03
N GLY A 491 -23.91 -7.80 16.12
CA GLY A 491 -24.03 -6.56 16.89
C GLY A 491 -23.90 -6.77 18.39
N SER A 492 -23.44 -7.93 18.86
CA SER A 492 -23.18 -8.15 20.28
C SER A 492 -21.92 -7.40 20.73
N GLU A 493 -21.94 -6.93 21.97
CA GLU A 493 -20.83 -6.21 22.58
C GLU A 493 -20.61 -6.67 24.04
N TYR A 494 -19.37 -6.58 24.49
CA TYR A 494 -19.00 -6.69 25.90
C TYR A 494 -17.93 -5.64 26.24
N GLN A 495 -17.70 -5.41 27.54
CA GLN A 495 -16.73 -4.42 28.00
C GLN A 495 -15.70 -5.07 28.91
N VAL A 496 -14.43 -4.78 28.64
CA VAL A 496 -13.30 -5.10 29.52
C VAL A 496 -12.92 -3.84 30.30
N LYS A 497 -12.74 -3.95 31.62
CA LYS A 497 -12.56 -2.78 32.51
C LYS A 497 -11.30 -2.91 33.38
N SER A 498 -10.62 -1.79 33.61
CA SER A 498 -9.52 -1.63 34.57
C SER A 498 -10.02 -1.05 35.90
N ALA A 499 -9.09 -0.88 36.87
CA ALA A 499 -9.35 -0.05 38.04
C ALA A 499 -9.39 1.46 37.69
N ASP A 500 -9.88 2.29 38.61
CA ASP A 500 -10.01 3.74 38.43
C ASP A 500 -8.64 4.46 38.32
N ASP A 501 -7.56 3.88 38.87
CA ASP A 501 -6.18 4.38 38.84
C ASP A 501 -5.35 3.80 37.68
N GLU A 502 -6.01 3.13 36.75
CA GLU A 502 -5.43 2.46 35.59
C GLU A 502 -6.08 2.94 34.29
N CYS A 503 -5.46 2.64 33.16
CA CYS A 503 -6.06 2.75 31.84
C CYS A 503 -5.98 1.40 31.10
N MET A 504 -6.98 1.14 30.28
CA MET A 504 -7.14 -0.08 29.50
C MET A 504 -6.86 0.20 28.02
N ILE A 505 -5.90 -0.51 27.44
CA ILE A 505 -5.41 -0.27 26.09
C ILE A 505 -5.78 -1.46 25.19
N PRO A 506 -6.47 -1.24 24.06
CA PRO A 506 -6.69 -2.29 23.07
C PRO A 506 -5.39 -2.60 22.31
N LEU A 507 -5.01 -3.87 22.24
CA LEU A 507 -3.72 -4.29 21.66
C LEU A 507 -3.85 -5.17 20.41
N GLY A 508 -4.95 -5.90 20.25
CA GLY A 508 -5.26 -6.63 19.02
C GLY A 508 -6.09 -7.87 19.26
N PHE A 509 -6.03 -8.81 18.33
CA PHE A 509 -6.74 -10.10 18.41
C PHE A 509 -5.82 -11.25 18.03
N VAL A 510 -5.96 -12.37 18.72
CA VAL A 510 -5.43 -13.67 18.28
C VAL A 510 -6.61 -14.53 17.85
N GLY A 511 -6.84 -14.62 16.54
CA GLY A 511 -8.06 -15.21 16.00
C GLY A 511 -9.29 -14.37 16.39
N ASN A 512 -10.09 -14.86 17.34
CA ASN A 512 -11.21 -14.11 17.91
C ASN A 512 -10.96 -13.68 19.37
N ASP A 513 -9.82 -14.04 19.97
CA ASP A 513 -9.52 -13.70 21.36
C ASP A 513 -8.93 -12.28 21.43
N PHE A 514 -9.55 -11.41 22.21
CA PHE A 514 -9.14 -10.02 22.36
C PHE A 514 -7.95 -9.88 23.30
N VAL A 515 -6.92 -9.13 22.88
CA VAL A 515 -5.73 -8.82 23.67
C VAL A 515 -5.79 -7.37 24.14
N SER A 516 -5.63 -7.16 25.45
CA SER A 516 -5.60 -5.83 26.06
C SER A 516 -4.42 -5.66 27.02
N GLY A 517 -4.05 -4.41 27.25
CA GLY A 517 -3.00 -4.02 28.19
C GLY A 517 -3.52 -3.10 29.29
N LEU A 518 -2.96 -3.25 30.48
CA LEU A 518 -3.25 -2.45 31.66
C LEU A 518 -2.03 -1.61 32.02
N ALA A 519 -2.21 -0.29 32.12
CA ALA A 519 -1.19 0.64 32.56
C ALA A 519 -1.69 1.48 33.74
N LYS A 520 -0.86 1.71 34.74
CA LYS A 520 -1.20 2.59 35.88
C LYS A 520 -0.97 4.03 35.50
N LEU A 521 -1.87 4.92 35.91
CA LEU A 521 -1.73 6.36 35.62
C LEU A 521 -0.46 6.94 36.27
N ASP A 522 -0.10 6.49 37.47
CA ASP A 522 1.14 6.87 38.17
C ASP A 522 2.42 6.30 37.52
N ASP A 523 2.28 5.35 36.59
CA ASP A 523 3.38 4.78 35.81
C ASP A 523 3.53 5.41 34.42
N ILE A 524 2.66 6.36 34.04
CA ILE A 524 2.85 7.12 32.80
C ILE A 524 4.13 7.95 32.93
N GLY A 525 5.10 7.66 32.06
CA GLY A 525 6.40 8.31 32.06
C GLY A 525 6.76 8.83 30.68
N LYS A 526 8.06 8.91 30.43
CA LYS A 526 8.61 9.29 29.13
C LYS A 526 9.63 8.28 28.63
N THR A 527 9.78 8.19 27.32
CA THR A 527 10.97 7.59 26.70
C THR A 527 12.19 8.47 26.99
N ILE A 528 13.38 7.95 26.67
CA ILE A 528 14.61 8.74 26.84
C ILE A 528 14.66 9.98 25.92
N SER A 529 13.95 9.98 24.78
CA SER A 529 13.83 11.15 23.90
C SER A 529 12.87 12.22 24.43
N GLY A 530 11.97 11.83 25.35
CA GLY A 530 10.97 12.70 25.97
C GLY A 530 9.54 12.47 25.49
N GLU A 531 9.29 11.48 24.61
CA GLU A 531 7.95 11.07 24.20
C GLU A 531 7.19 10.45 25.37
N GLN A 532 5.87 10.66 25.46
CA GLN A 532 5.05 10.02 26.48
C GLN A 532 5.07 8.50 26.31
N ALA A 533 5.37 7.77 27.39
CA ALA A 533 5.39 6.32 27.42
C ALA A 533 4.24 5.80 28.30
N VAL A 534 3.26 5.15 27.67
CA VAL A 534 2.17 4.46 28.37
C VAL A 534 2.60 3.01 28.60
N ALA A 535 3.34 2.78 29.68
CA ALA A 535 3.94 1.48 29.95
C ALA A 535 2.97 0.56 30.71
N MET A 536 2.59 -0.55 30.07
CA MET A 536 1.64 -1.52 30.59
C MET A 536 2.34 -2.49 31.54
N TYR A 537 1.82 -2.70 32.74
CA TYR A 537 2.39 -3.66 33.70
C TYR A 537 1.82 -5.07 33.51
N GLN A 538 0.69 -5.19 32.80
CA GLN A 538 -0.02 -6.46 32.60
C GLN A 538 -0.69 -6.51 31.22
N ILE A 539 -0.66 -7.69 30.60
CA ILE A 539 -1.42 -8.04 29.40
C ILE A 539 -2.51 -9.04 29.78
N GLU A 540 -3.72 -8.87 29.25
CA GLU A 540 -4.84 -9.80 29.37
C GLU A 540 -5.29 -10.29 28.00
N ILE A 541 -5.67 -11.57 27.93
CA ILE A 541 -6.29 -12.16 26.75
C ILE A 541 -7.68 -12.66 27.16
N HIS A 542 -8.70 -12.17 26.48
CA HIS A 542 -10.11 -12.47 26.70
C HIS A 542 -10.67 -13.27 25.53
N SER A 543 -11.38 -14.36 25.80
CA SER A 543 -12.06 -15.11 24.74
C SER A 543 -13.28 -14.37 24.19
N ASP A 544 -13.82 -14.83 23.06
CA ASP A 544 -15.05 -14.33 22.42
C ASP A 544 -16.31 -14.34 23.31
N ALA A 545 -16.26 -15.05 24.43
CA ALA A 545 -17.30 -15.17 25.44
C ALA A 545 -17.00 -14.34 26.71
N ASP A 546 -16.10 -13.35 26.63
CA ASP A 546 -15.68 -12.48 27.73
C ASP A 546 -15.14 -13.26 28.95
N LYS A 547 -14.13 -14.10 28.69
CA LYS A 547 -13.42 -14.83 29.75
C LYS A 547 -11.93 -14.59 29.62
N VAL A 548 -11.30 -14.14 30.71
CA VAL A 548 -9.85 -14.09 30.83
C VAL A 548 -9.29 -15.51 30.67
N ILE A 549 -8.59 -15.75 29.57
CA ILE A 549 -7.91 -17.02 29.29
C ILE A 549 -6.42 -16.96 29.64
N LYS A 550 -5.82 -15.76 29.64
CA LYS A 550 -4.42 -15.57 30.04
C LYS A 550 -4.21 -14.17 30.61
N THR A 551 -3.32 -14.11 31.59
CA THR A 551 -2.76 -12.87 32.14
C THR A 551 -1.24 -13.00 32.14
N TYR A 552 -0.54 -11.97 31.70
CA TYR A 552 0.92 -11.91 31.69
C TYR A 552 1.41 -10.65 32.40
N SER A 553 2.42 -10.81 33.25
CA SER A 553 3.20 -9.73 33.87
C SER A 553 4.62 -10.22 34.14
N SER A 554 5.58 -9.30 34.25
CA SER A 554 6.99 -9.62 34.48
C SER A 554 7.62 -8.65 35.48
N ASP A 555 8.17 -9.19 36.57
CA ASP A 555 8.76 -8.37 37.64
C ASP A 555 9.90 -7.49 37.12
N GLY A 556 9.80 -6.17 37.34
CA GLY A 556 10.81 -5.20 36.94
C GLY A 556 10.78 -4.79 35.47
N TYR A 557 9.78 -5.25 34.70
CA TYR A 557 9.57 -4.89 33.30
C TYR A 557 8.14 -4.41 33.07
N TYR A 558 7.98 -3.54 32.08
CA TYR A 558 6.70 -3.09 31.55
C TYR A 558 6.68 -3.37 30.04
N ILE A 559 5.48 -3.37 29.44
CA ILE A 559 5.27 -3.57 28.01
C ILE A 559 4.90 -2.21 27.41
N LEU A 560 5.62 -1.78 26.37
CA LEU A 560 5.35 -0.53 25.69
C LEU A 560 4.41 -0.73 24.49
N SER A 561 4.56 -1.84 23.77
CA SER A 561 3.72 -2.21 22.63
C SER A 561 3.72 -3.73 22.40
N THR A 562 2.83 -4.17 21.52
CA THR A 562 2.74 -5.58 21.10
C THR A 562 2.65 -5.70 19.59
N GLU A 563 3.20 -6.78 19.06
CA GLU A 563 3.02 -7.20 17.66
C GLU A 563 2.38 -8.59 17.66
N ILE A 564 1.34 -8.78 16.86
CA ILE A 564 0.61 -10.05 16.79
C ILE A 564 0.73 -10.60 15.37
N ASP A 565 1.26 -11.82 15.24
CA ASP A 565 1.43 -12.50 13.97
C ASP A 565 1.34 -14.03 14.15
N ASP A 566 0.61 -14.72 13.27
CA ASP A 566 0.32 -16.17 13.26
C ASP A 566 0.10 -16.80 14.66
N GLY A 567 -0.66 -16.10 15.52
CA GLY A 567 -0.97 -16.56 16.88
C GLY A 567 0.17 -16.42 17.90
N MET A 568 1.26 -15.74 17.54
CA MET A 568 2.30 -15.27 18.46
C MET A 568 2.11 -13.78 18.76
N ILE A 569 2.25 -13.42 20.04
CA ILE A 569 2.28 -12.03 20.49
C ILE A 569 3.71 -11.73 20.96
N THR A 570 4.38 -10.80 20.27
CA THR A 570 5.67 -10.23 20.70
C THR A 570 5.40 -9.05 21.64
N LEU A 571 6.07 -9.03 22.79
CA LEU A 571 5.93 -8.01 23.83
C LEU A 571 7.20 -7.15 23.87
N ASN A 572 7.08 -5.89 23.43
CA ASN A 572 8.19 -4.94 23.45
C ASN A 572 8.37 -4.39 24.87
N ARG A 573 9.38 -4.88 25.59
CA ARG A 573 9.59 -4.58 27.02
C ARG A 573 10.45 -3.35 27.26
N VAL A 574 10.20 -2.68 28.39
CA VAL A 574 10.97 -1.55 28.91
C VAL A 574 11.21 -1.68 30.42
N GLN A 575 12.23 -1.01 30.93
CA GLN A 575 12.52 -0.87 32.36
C GLN A 575 12.32 0.59 32.80
N LYS A 576 11.73 0.79 33.97
CA LYS A 576 11.48 2.11 34.57
C LYS A 576 12.67 2.56 35.43
N ASN A 577 13.15 3.78 35.22
CA ASN A 577 14.11 4.46 36.10
C ASN A 577 13.66 5.91 36.35
N GLY A 578 13.13 6.17 37.55
CA GLY A 578 12.40 7.41 37.81
C GLY A 578 11.15 7.48 36.93
N ASP A 579 11.01 8.57 36.17
CA ASP A 579 9.91 8.77 35.21
C ASP A 579 10.31 8.39 33.77
N THR A 580 11.48 7.77 33.58
CA THR A 580 12.03 7.43 32.25
C THR A 580 12.00 5.93 32.00
N TYR A 581 11.60 5.54 30.79
CA TYR A 581 11.58 4.17 30.31
C TYR A 581 12.69 3.92 29.28
N THR A 582 13.40 2.79 29.44
CA THR A 582 14.45 2.34 28.53
C THR A 582 14.15 0.94 28.01
N SER A 583 14.39 0.69 26.72
CA SER A 583 14.13 -0.60 26.07
C SER A 583 14.86 -1.76 26.75
N ALA A 584 14.19 -2.92 26.76
CA ALA A 584 14.70 -4.20 27.24
C ALA A 584 14.45 -5.28 26.18
N ALA A 585 15.04 -6.46 26.38
CA ALA A 585 14.81 -7.59 25.48
C ALA A 585 13.31 -7.94 25.43
N ALA A 586 12.76 -8.21 24.23
CA ALA A 586 11.37 -8.61 24.07
C ALA A 586 11.02 -9.93 24.80
N ASP A 587 9.73 -10.20 24.99
CA ASP A 587 9.20 -11.48 25.46
C ASP A 587 8.05 -11.93 24.54
N TYR A 588 7.58 -13.17 24.66
CA TYR A 588 6.64 -13.75 23.70
C TYR A 588 5.52 -14.54 24.37
N ILE A 589 4.29 -14.42 23.83
CA ILE A 589 3.15 -15.26 24.18
C ILE A 589 2.73 -16.03 22.92
N SER A 590 2.90 -17.35 22.93
CA SER A 590 2.36 -18.22 21.89
C SER A 590 0.93 -18.68 22.22
N SER A 591 0.06 -18.66 21.23
CA SER A 591 -1.28 -19.27 21.29
C SER A 591 -1.20 -20.78 21.11
N ASN A 592 -2.04 -21.50 21.86
CA ASN A 592 -2.26 -22.93 21.67
C ASN A 592 -3.57 -23.19 20.89
N GLN A 593 -4.18 -22.18 20.28
CA GLN A 593 -5.35 -22.38 19.43
C GLN A 593 -4.95 -23.28 18.26
N GLU A 594 -5.54 -24.47 18.17
CA GLU A 594 -5.34 -25.35 17.02
C GLU A 594 -5.92 -24.65 15.78
N LYS A 595 -5.03 -24.26 14.85
CA LYS A 595 -5.43 -23.82 13.51
C LYS A 595 -6.20 -24.98 12.88
N LYS A 596 -7.48 -24.78 12.60
CA LYS A 596 -8.33 -25.83 12.01
C LYS A 596 -7.65 -26.30 10.72
N GLU A 597 -7.25 -27.57 10.66
CA GLU A 597 -6.62 -28.11 9.46
C GLU A 597 -7.53 -27.87 8.25
N SER A 598 -7.04 -27.08 7.29
CA SER A 598 -7.68 -26.88 6.00
C SER A 598 -7.25 -27.99 5.06
N ASN A 599 -8.18 -28.52 4.26
CA ASN A 599 -7.85 -29.46 3.19
C ASN A 599 -7.04 -28.80 2.06
N ILE A 600 -7.06 -27.46 1.99
CA ILE A 600 -6.42 -26.66 0.96
C ILE A 600 -5.39 -25.73 1.60
N MET A 601 -4.15 -25.77 1.14
CA MET A 601 -3.04 -24.98 1.66
C MET A 601 -2.21 -24.41 0.52
N LEU A 602 -1.65 -23.21 0.71
CA LEU A 602 -0.68 -22.63 -0.21
C LEU A 602 0.68 -23.30 0.00
N GLU A 603 1.30 -23.77 -1.08
CA GLU A 603 2.62 -24.43 -1.05
C GLU A 603 3.48 -23.94 -2.21
N SER A 604 4.79 -23.84 -1.96
CA SER A 604 5.77 -23.65 -3.02
C SER A 604 6.21 -24.98 -3.64
N TYR A 605 6.65 -24.93 -4.90
CA TYR A 605 7.30 -26.03 -5.60
C TYR A 605 8.32 -25.48 -6.60
N VAL A 606 9.28 -26.32 -7.02
CA VAL A 606 10.39 -25.89 -7.88
C VAL A 606 10.41 -26.68 -9.18
N THR A 607 10.75 -26.00 -10.27
CA THR A 607 11.01 -26.55 -11.61
C THR A 607 12.31 -26.01 -12.16
N ASP A 608 12.96 -26.72 -13.09
CA ASP A 608 14.22 -26.25 -13.70
C ASP A 608 14.06 -24.96 -14.53
N LEU A 609 12.88 -24.72 -15.13
CA LEU A 609 12.64 -23.54 -15.98
C LEU A 609 12.18 -22.32 -15.19
N LYS A 610 11.15 -22.48 -14.36
CA LYS A 610 10.50 -21.37 -13.63
C LYS A 610 10.96 -21.19 -12.19
N GLU A 611 11.84 -22.09 -11.72
CA GLU A 611 12.29 -22.13 -10.33
C GLU A 611 11.13 -22.18 -9.33
N THR A 612 11.14 -21.37 -8.26
CA THR A 612 10.09 -21.36 -7.25
C THR A 612 8.77 -20.84 -7.81
N GLN A 613 7.73 -21.64 -7.61
CA GLN A 613 6.36 -21.37 -8.02
C GLN A 613 5.41 -21.68 -6.87
N MET A 614 4.21 -21.08 -6.90
CA MET A 614 3.17 -21.30 -5.90
C MET A 614 2.03 -22.17 -6.45
N ARG A 615 1.40 -22.94 -5.57
CA ARG A 615 0.18 -23.70 -5.84
C ARG A 615 -0.74 -23.76 -4.63
N LEU A 616 -2.05 -23.87 -4.85
CA LEU A 616 -3.01 -24.26 -3.82
C LEU A 616 -3.16 -25.78 -3.82
N THR A 617 -2.52 -26.44 -2.86
CA THR A 617 -2.49 -27.90 -2.70
C THR A 617 -3.72 -28.42 -1.99
N TYR A 618 -4.28 -29.52 -2.50
CA TYR A 618 -5.40 -30.26 -1.92
C TYR A 618 -4.86 -31.54 -1.28
N ALA A 619 -5.08 -31.76 0.02
CA ALA A 619 -4.57 -32.94 0.72
C ALA A 619 -5.13 -34.26 0.16
N ASP A 620 -6.35 -34.23 -0.38
CA ASP A 620 -7.00 -35.35 -1.05
C ASP A 620 -6.85 -35.33 -2.60
N GLY A 621 -6.08 -34.37 -3.13
CA GLY A 621 -5.77 -34.20 -4.55
C GLY A 621 -6.95 -33.79 -5.43
N ILE A 622 -6.67 -33.44 -6.69
CA ILE A 622 -7.69 -33.11 -7.71
C ILE A 622 -7.73 -34.23 -8.75
N LYS A 623 -8.93 -34.74 -9.05
CA LYS A 623 -9.13 -35.84 -10.01
C LYS A 623 -9.35 -35.37 -11.44
N ASP A 624 -10.21 -34.38 -11.62
CA ASP A 624 -10.48 -33.78 -12.93
C ASP A 624 -9.61 -32.53 -13.08
N LYS A 625 -8.87 -32.45 -14.19
CA LYS A 625 -7.93 -31.35 -14.47
C LYS A 625 -8.48 -30.42 -15.56
N SER A 626 -9.71 -30.66 -16.00
CA SER A 626 -10.37 -29.96 -17.11
C SER A 626 -11.61 -29.19 -16.65
N ALA A 627 -11.42 -28.37 -15.63
CA ALA A 627 -12.49 -27.58 -15.04
C ALA A 627 -13.21 -26.70 -16.06
N LYS A 628 -14.52 -26.60 -15.91
CA LYS A 628 -15.32 -25.67 -16.70
C LYS A 628 -15.08 -24.25 -16.22
N VAL A 629 -14.55 -23.40 -17.10
CA VAL A 629 -14.38 -21.98 -16.83
C VAL A 629 -15.73 -21.26 -16.93
N LEU A 630 -16.05 -20.48 -15.91
CA LEU A 630 -17.24 -19.65 -15.82
C LEU A 630 -16.85 -18.18 -15.70
N LYS A 631 -17.64 -17.32 -16.34
CA LYS A 631 -17.63 -15.87 -16.12
C LYS A 631 -19.02 -15.52 -15.55
N PRO A 632 -19.16 -15.36 -14.22
CA PRO A 632 -20.40 -14.90 -13.63
C PRO A 632 -20.79 -13.55 -14.25
N LYS A 633 -22.08 -13.33 -14.43
CA LYS A 633 -22.57 -12.04 -14.94
C LYS A 633 -22.92 -11.10 -13.79
N GLN A 634 -22.72 -9.81 -14.00
CA GLN A 634 -23.14 -8.79 -13.04
C GLN A 634 -24.64 -8.55 -13.16
N VAL A 635 -25.36 -8.60 -12.03
CA VAL A 635 -26.78 -8.31 -11.98
C VAL A 635 -26.96 -6.79 -11.90
N VAL A 636 -27.66 -6.21 -12.87
CA VAL A 636 -28.00 -4.78 -12.89
C VAL A 636 -29.02 -4.50 -11.78
N GLN A 637 -28.70 -3.56 -10.88
CA GLN A 637 -29.60 -3.06 -9.84
C GLN A 637 -29.58 -1.53 -9.83
N ASP A 638 -30.69 -0.91 -9.39
CA ASP A 638 -30.69 0.54 -9.16
C ASP A 638 -29.72 0.86 -8.02
N GLU A 639 -28.75 1.75 -8.27
CA GLU A 639 -27.72 2.13 -7.29
C GLU A 639 -28.33 2.94 -6.13
N PRO A 640 -28.13 2.51 -4.86
CA PRO A 640 -28.38 3.39 -3.72
C PRO A 640 -27.32 4.50 -3.67
N ALA A 641 -27.72 5.72 -3.32
CA ALA A 641 -26.79 6.84 -3.18
C ALA A 641 -26.01 6.70 -1.86
N LEU A 642 -24.77 6.21 -1.95
CA LEU A 642 -23.93 5.95 -0.79
C LEU A 642 -23.02 7.15 -0.44
N PRO A 643 -22.54 7.24 0.82
CA PRO A 643 -21.67 8.32 1.24
C PRO A 643 -20.33 8.30 0.49
N SER A 644 -19.75 9.49 0.33
CA SER A 644 -18.38 9.71 -0.14
C SER A 644 -17.53 10.19 1.03
N PHE A 645 -16.35 9.59 1.20
CA PHE A 645 -15.39 9.91 2.28
C PHE A 645 -14.19 10.72 1.75
N GLY A 646 -13.40 11.32 2.64
CA GLY A 646 -12.21 12.10 2.25
C GLY A 646 -12.33 13.63 2.34
N LYS A 647 -13.07 14.17 3.32
CA LYS A 647 -13.18 15.64 3.42
C LYS A 647 -11.94 16.35 3.95
N GLU A 648 -11.07 15.69 4.72
CA GLU A 648 -9.77 16.25 5.14
C GLU A 648 -8.72 15.14 5.32
N VAL A 649 -7.50 15.33 4.81
CA VAL A 649 -6.33 14.53 5.22
C VAL A 649 -6.03 14.89 6.68
N LYS A 650 -6.09 13.90 7.58
CA LYS A 650 -5.64 14.11 8.97
C LYS A 650 -4.17 14.52 8.95
N GLU A 651 -3.82 15.60 9.66
CA GLU A 651 -2.46 16.20 9.67
C GLU A 651 -1.34 15.29 10.21
N ASN A 652 -1.61 14.01 10.51
CA ASN A 652 -0.71 13.13 11.24
C ASN A 652 -0.35 11.90 10.40
N GLY A 653 0.90 11.87 9.92
CA GLY A 653 1.49 10.71 9.27
C GLY A 653 2.77 11.06 8.53
N TYR A 654 3.54 10.03 8.21
CA TYR A 654 4.72 10.04 7.35
C TYR A 654 4.53 8.98 6.27
N TYR A 655 4.54 9.40 5.02
CA TYR A 655 4.27 8.53 3.88
C TYR A 655 5.58 8.15 3.24
N VAL A 656 5.83 6.85 3.13
CA VAL A 656 7.04 6.32 2.53
C VAL A 656 6.75 5.91 1.10
N TYR A 657 7.50 6.48 0.16
CA TYR A 657 7.44 6.08 -1.24
C TYR A 657 8.77 5.46 -1.64
N GLY A 658 8.72 4.31 -2.29
CA GLY A 658 9.88 3.51 -2.68
C GLY A 658 9.47 2.50 -3.75
N THR A 659 10.43 2.04 -4.55
CA THR A 659 10.19 1.10 -5.66
C THR A 659 9.00 1.47 -6.57
N GLY A 660 8.73 2.77 -6.70
CA GLY A 660 7.67 3.33 -7.56
C GLY A 660 6.26 3.38 -6.98
N GLN A 661 6.07 3.06 -5.69
CA GLN A 661 4.75 3.04 -5.03
C GLN A 661 4.81 3.49 -3.56
N LEU A 662 3.63 3.69 -2.95
CA LEU A 662 3.50 3.89 -1.51
C LEU A 662 3.84 2.58 -0.80
N GLN A 663 4.75 2.64 0.17
CA GLN A 663 5.26 1.50 0.94
C GLN A 663 4.62 1.39 2.32
N GLY A 664 4.02 2.48 2.80
CA GLY A 664 3.34 2.52 4.09
C GLY A 664 3.13 3.95 4.59
N ILE A 665 2.25 4.08 5.58
CA ILE A 665 1.96 5.30 6.31
C ILE A 665 2.35 5.04 7.77
N TYR A 666 3.23 5.87 8.30
CA TYR A 666 3.83 5.68 9.62
C TYR A 666 3.51 6.84 10.55
N LYS A 667 3.39 6.55 11.84
CA LYS A 667 3.14 7.56 12.86
C LYS A 667 4.38 8.37 13.19
N THR A 668 5.55 7.73 13.21
CA THR A 668 6.82 8.35 13.58
C THR A 668 7.74 8.54 12.37
N ALA A 669 8.58 9.58 12.40
CA ALA A 669 9.52 9.85 11.32
C ALA A 669 10.64 8.79 11.28
N GLY A 670 11.10 8.32 12.44
CA GLY A 670 12.14 7.31 12.53
C GLY A 670 11.76 5.98 11.87
N GLU A 671 10.54 5.48 12.10
CA GLU A 671 10.04 4.28 11.42
C GLU A 671 9.93 4.48 9.91
N ALA A 672 9.38 5.62 9.49
CA ALA A 672 9.24 5.96 8.08
C ALA A 672 10.61 6.02 7.38
N ILE A 673 11.60 6.65 8.02
CA ILE A 673 12.95 6.78 7.47
C ILE A 673 13.61 5.42 7.32
N ARG A 674 13.55 4.54 8.33
CA ARG A 674 14.11 3.18 8.22
C ARG A 674 13.46 2.38 7.11
N LYS A 675 12.12 2.48 6.96
CA LYS A 675 11.44 1.83 5.84
C LYS A 675 11.88 2.44 4.51
N ALA A 676 11.99 3.76 4.42
CA ALA A 676 12.43 4.44 3.19
C ALA A 676 13.88 4.07 2.84
N ASP A 677 14.76 3.92 3.83
CA ASP A 677 16.16 3.54 3.64
C ASP A 677 16.28 2.16 3.00
N SER A 678 15.56 1.18 3.53
CA SER A 678 15.61 -0.21 3.05
C SER A 678 15.09 -0.41 1.62
N VAL A 679 14.25 0.51 1.11
CA VAL A 679 13.69 0.44 -0.25
C VAL A 679 14.28 1.49 -1.19
N SER A 680 15.33 2.20 -0.75
CA SER A 680 15.87 3.37 -1.45
C SER A 680 14.75 4.34 -1.88
N GLY A 681 13.97 4.79 -0.90
CA GLY A 681 12.79 5.63 -1.05
C GLY A 681 12.96 7.05 -0.52
N VAL A 682 11.82 7.68 -0.26
CA VAL A 682 11.64 9.01 0.29
C VAL A 682 10.54 9.01 1.34
N VAL A 683 10.61 9.94 2.29
CA VAL A 683 9.57 10.19 3.30
C VAL A 683 9.01 11.59 3.08
N ILE A 684 7.68 11.69 3.00
CA ILE A 684 6.97 12.97 3.00
C ILE A 684 5.99 13.06 4.17
N ASP A 685 5.64 14.28 4.56
CA ASP A 685 4.52 14.50 5.47
C ASP A 685 3.18 14.64 4.71
N ALA A 686 2.09 14.79 5.47
CA ALA A 686 0.73 14.99 4.93
C ALA A 686 0.55 16.27 4.08
N LYS A 687 1.52 17.19 4.09
CA LYS A 687 1.50 18.44 3.30
C LYS A 687 2.34 18.30 2.01
N GLY A 688 2.87 17.10 1.74
CA GLY A 688 3.73 16.83 0.60
C GLY A 688 5.17 17.34 0.77
N GLN A 689 5.56 17.77 1.97
CA GLN A 689 6.93 18.24 2.24
C GLN A 689 7.86 17.05 2.46
N TYR A 690 9.03 17.08 1.82
CA TYR A 690 10.07 16.08 2.05
C TYR A 690 10.59 16.14 3.49
N VAL A 691 10.48 15.02 4.19
CA VAL A 691 11.05 14.78 5.52
C VAL A 691 12.43 14.16 5.38
N TRP A 692 12.59 13.24 4.43
CA TRP A 692 13.83 12.51 4.20
C TRP A 692 13.93 11.93 2.79
N GLU A 693 15.14 11.82 2.26
CA GLU A 693 15.41 11.16 0.97
C GLU A 693 16.72 10.37 1.02
N ARG A 694 16.70 9.09 0.62
CA ARG A 694 17.92 8.27 0.53
C ARG A 694 18.92 8.95 -0.40
N GLY A 695 20.16 9.12 0.02
CA GLY A 695 21.25 9.57 -0.85
C GLY A 695 21.16 10.99 -1.43
N ASN A 696 20.11 11.78 -1.16
CA ASN A 696 20.01 13.18 -1.60
C ASN A 696 20.76 14.14 -0.66
N ARG A 697 22.07 13.95 -0.52
CA ARG A 697 22.93 14.76 0.34
C ARG A 697 24.31 14.97 -0.26
N TYR A 698 25.00 16.03 0.14
CA TYR A 698 26.42 16.22 -0.16
C TYR A 698 27.28 15.20 0.61
N LEU A 699 28.52 14.96 0.16
CA LEU A 699 29.45 14.05 0.84
C LEU A 699 30.06 14.66 2.11
N VAL A 700 30.15 15.99 2.15
CA VAL A 700 30.69 16.75 3.29
C VAL A 700 29.77 17.92 3.57
N TYR A 701 29.44 18.13 4.84
CA TYR A 701 28.61 19.24 5.27
C TYR A 701 28.92 19.64 6.72
N ASP A 702 28.89 20.95 7.02
CA ASP A 702 29.19 21.46 8.36
C ASP A 702 28.33 22.69 8.68
N LEU A 703 27.60 22.60 9.80
CA LEU A 703 26.71 23.62 10.33
C LEU A 703 27.42 24.64 11.22
N SER A 704 28.70 24.43 11.55
CA SER A 704 29.46 25.25 12.50
C SER A 704 29.44 26.74 12.18
N THR A 705 29.28 27.10 10.90
CA THR A 705 29.20 28.49 10.45
C THR A 705 27.79 28.90 10.05
N SER A 706 27.04 28.08 9.29
CA SER A 706 25.72 28.46 8.76
C SER A 706 24.63 28.46 9.83
N GLN A 707 24.75 27.63 10.88
CA GLN A 707 23.71 27.42 11.90
C GLN A 707 24.26 27.49 13.33
N ALA A 708 25.32 28.25 13.56
CA ALA A 708 25.95 28.40 14.89
C ALA A 708 24.97 28.83 15.99
N SER A 709 24.00 29.70 15.66
CA SER A 709 22.96 30.14 16.61
C SER A 709 22.04 28.99 17.01
N ALA A 710 21.57 28.22 16.04
CA ALA A 710 20.68 27.08 16.29
C ALA A 710 21.36 26.02 17.17
N VAL A 711 22.63 25.71 16.89
CA VAL A 711 23.43 24.79 17.72
C VAL A 711 23.59 25.32 19.14
N SER A 712 23.87 26.62 19.31
CA SER A 712 24.04 27.25 20.63
C SER A 712 22.73 27.28 21.44
N GLU A 713 21.61 27.56 20.79
CA GLU A 713 20.27 27.57 21.41
C GLU A 713 19.89 26.17 21.92
N LEU A 714 20.06 25.14 21.08
CA LEU A 714 19.85 23.75 21.46
C LEU A 714 20.77 23.34 22.62
N GLN A 715 22.06 23.67 22.55
CA GLN A 715 23.01 23.35 23.61
C GLN A 715 22.57 23.97 24.95
N ASN A 716 22.20 25.25 24.96
CA ASN A 716 21.77 25.94 26.18
C ASN A 716 20.49 25.35 26.78
N ALA A 717 19.53 24.97 25.94
CA ALA A 717 18.29 24.32 26.37
C ALA A 717 18.58 22.95 27.01
N LEU A 718 19.34 22.10 26.32
CA LEU A 718 19.71 20.76 26.79
C LEU A 718 20.54 20.82 28.08
N ALA A 719 21.52 21.71 28.17
CA ALA A 719 22.33 21.93 29.37
C ALA A 719 21.52 22.41 30.58
N SER A 720 20.37 23.05 30.34
CA SER A 720 19.43 23.50 31.38
C SER A 720 18.43 22.42 31.80
N GLY A 721 18.50 21.22 31.22
CA GLY A 721 17.63 20.09 31.52
C GLY A 721 16.34 20.03 30.69
N THR A 722 16.20 20.85 29.65
CA THR A 722 15.10 20.72 28.68
C THR A 722 15.22 19.40 27.92
N SER A 723 14.11 18.68 27.73
CA SER A 723 14.12 17.41 26.97
C SER A 723 14.46 17.65 25.50
N ALA A 724 15.00 16.63 24.81
CA ALA A 724 15.36 16.76 23.39
C ALA A 724 14.17 17.11 22.50
N LEU A 725 13.01 16.46 22.73
CA LEU A 725 11.76 16.76 22.01
C LEU A 725 11.32 18.23 22.19
N GLU A 726 11.35 18.73 23.43
CA GLU A 726 10.97 20.12 23.73
C GLU A 726 11.99 21.13 23.16
N ALA A 727 13.29 20.83 23.26
CA ALA A 727 14.34 21.67 22.71
C ALA A 727 14.19 21.79 21.18
N ALA A 728 13.97 20.68 20.47
CA ALA A 728 13.72 20.68 19.03
C ALA A 728 12.41 21.39 18.67
N GLY A 729 11.35 21.24 19.47
CA GLY A 729 10.08 21.94 19.30
C GLY A 729 10.21 23.46 19.38
N ASN A 730 11.09 23.95 20.26
CA ASN A 730 11.37 25.38 20.35
C ASN A 730 12.14 25.95 19.13
N MET A 731 12.74 25.08 18.31
CA MET A 731 13.46 25.48 17.09
C MET A 731 12.56 25.53 15.84
N SER A 732 11.35 24.98 15.90
CA SER A 732 10.48 24.82 14.73
C SER A 732 9.04 25.18 15.01
N ASP A 733 8.48 26.07 14.18
CA ASP A 733 7.03 26.33 14.12
C ASP A 733 6.30 25.31 13.21
N GLN A 734 7.00 24.31 12.66
CA GLN A 734 6.43 23.30 11.76
C GLN A 734 6.19 21.96 12.47
N LYS A 735 7.22 21.11 12.58
CA LYS A 735 7.09 19.72 13.02
C LYS A 735 8.41 19.23 13.64
N VAL A 736 8.29 18.64 14.83
CA VAL A 736 9.37 17.90 15.50
C VAL A 736 9.38 16.47 14.97
N LEU A 737 10.56 15.92 14.78
CA LEU A 737 10.77 14.57 14.27
C LEU A 737 11.30 13.69 15.40
N GLU A 738 10.50 12.69 15.79
CA GLU A 738 10.96 11.57 16.61
C GLU A 738 11.66 10.56 15.71
N LEU A 739 12.97 10.39 15.90
CA LEU A 739 13.88 9.66 15.01
C LEU A 739 14.49 8.44 15.70
N THR A 740 13.95 8.04 16.86
CA THR A 740 14.40 6.86 17.59
C THR A 740 14.48 5.62 16.69
N GLY A 741 15.60 4.92 16.79
CA GLY A 741 15.93 3.71 16.03
C GLY A 741 16.72 3.98 14.74
N CYS A 742 16.78 5.22 14.25
CA CYS A 742 17.59 5.53 13.08
C CYS A 742 19.10 5.46 13.36
N THR A 743 19.87 5.05 12.37
CA THR A 743 21.35 5.10 12.34
C THR A 743 21.85 6.53 12.16
N VAL A 744 23.14 6.76 12.43
CA VAL A 744 23.77 8.07 12.16
C VAL A 744 23.72 8.44 10.68
N GLU A 745 23.84 7.46 9.76
CA GLU A 745 23.83 7.70 8.32
C GLU A 745 22.50 8.32 7.86
N GLU A 746 21.39 7.80 8.39
CA GLU A 746 20.03 8.29 8.12
C GLU A 746 19.84 9.73 8.59
N MET A 747 20.56 10.17 9.63
CA MET A 747 20.47 11.54 10.16
C MET A 747 21.21 12.57 9.30
N LEU A 748 22.17 12.15 8.47
CA LEU A 748 23.02 13.05 7.69
C LEU A 748 22.24 13.87 6.66
N TYR A 749 21.07 13.38 6.23
CA TYR A 749 20.14 14.13 5.38
C TYR A 749 19.66 15.41 6.07
N LEU A 750 19.20 15.33 7.32
CA LEU A 750 18.70 16.50 8.06
C LEU A 750 19.81 17.53 8.28
N ILE A 751 21.03 17.06 8.60
CA ILE A 751 22.22 17.91 8.71
C ILE A 751 22.48 18.62 7.38
N ASN A 752 22.36 17.92 6.24
CA ASN A 752 22.52 18.51 4.91
C ASN A 752 21.44 19.55 4.56
N LYS A 753 20.25 19.45 5.15
CA LYS A 753 19.17 20.44 5.05
C LYS A 753 19.29 21.55 6.09
N ASP A 754 20.52 21.86 6.50
CA ASP A 754 20.86 22.87 7.50
C ASP A 754 20.26 22.60 8.90
N THR A 755 19.86 21.37 9.24
CA THR A 755 19.21 21.09 10.54
C THR A 755 20.11 20.24 11.45
N PRO A 756 20.55 20.76 12.61
CA PRO A 756 21.25 19.94 13.61
C PRO A 756 20.31 18.89 14.21
N VAL A 757 20.85 17.72 14.54
CA VAL A 757 20.09 16.58 15.11
C VAL A 757 20.55 16.32 16.53
N ILE A 758 19.63 16.13 17.46
CA ILE A 758 19.92 15.84 18.87
C ILE A 758 19.98 14.33 19.05
N GLY A 759 21.08 13.80 19.60
CA GLY A 759 21.17 12.42 20.07
C GLY A 759 21.10 12.38 21.60
N VAL A 760 20.23 11.55 22.17
CA VAL A 760 20.13 11.36 23.62
C VAL A 760 20.82 10.07 24.04
N ARG A 761 21.80 10.19 24.94
CA ARG A 761 22.57 9.07 25.51
C ARG A 761 21.91 8.58 26.81
N ASN A 762 22.26 7.36 27.21
CA ASN A 762 21.89 6.83 28.52
C ASN A 762 22.31 7.76 29.67
N GLY A 763 21.40 7.95 30.64
CA GLY A 763 21.57 8.94 31.71
C GLY A 763 21.13 10.36 31.34
N ALA A 764 20.47 10.55 30.19
CA ALA A 764 19.92 11.82 29.70
C ALA A 764 20.95 12.92 29.37
N SER A 765 22.22 12.55 29.12
CA SER A 765 23.18 13.45 28.48
C SER A 765 22.90 13.51 26.97
N ALA A 766 23.05 14.68 26.34
CA ALA A 766 22.73 14.87 24.94
C ALA A 766 23.94 15.30 24.10
N ILE A 767 23.88 14.99 22.82
CA ILE A 767 24.79 15.49 21.80
C ILE A 767 24.02 16.14 20.68
N ILE A 768 24.64 17.08 19.99
CA ILE A 768 24.08 17.75 18.83
C ILE A 768 24.97 17.44 17.64
N LEU A 769 24.48 16.67 16.68
CA LEU A 769 25.18 16.39 15.42
C LEU A 769 25.17 17.65 14.55
N THR A 770 26.35 18.10 14.13
CA THR A 770 26.53 19.39 13.44
C THR A 770 27.23 19.28 12.10
N GLY A 771 27.81 18.15 11.75
CA GLY A 771 28.49 18.01 10.47
C GLY A 771 28.97 16.60 10.23
N TYR A 772 29.40 16.33 9.00
CA TYR A 772 29.93 15.03 8.60
C TYR A 772 30.85 15.15 7.38
N ASP A 773 31.67 14.11 7.20
CA ASP A 773 32.33 13.78 5.94
C ASP A 773 31.97 12.34 5.52
N GLU A 774 32.68 11.77 4.56
CA GLU A 774 32.43 10.43 4.03
C GLU A 774 32.48 9.32 5.09
N SER A 775 33.21 9.51 6.20
CA SER A 775 33.40 8.47 7.24
C SER A 775 33.23 8.95 8.67
N HIS A 776 33.17 10.26 8.92
CA HIS A 776 33.09 10.85 10.24
C HIS A 776 31.84 11.70 10.42
N VAL A 777 31.41 11.82 11.67
CA VAL A 777 30.39 12.75 12.13
C VAL A 777 30.99 13.65 13.21
N THR A 778 30.64 14.93 13.17
CA THR A 778 31.00 15.93 14.17
C THR A 778 29.79 16.27 15.01
N TYR A 779 29.98 16.31 16.33
CA TYR A 779 28.93 16.66 17.29
C TYR A 779 29.45 17.62 18.36
N VAL A 780 28.53 18.33 19.01
CA VAL A 780 28.75 19.15 20.20
C VAL A 780 28.13 18.44 21.40
N ASP A 781 28.90 18.30 22.48
CA ASP A 781 28.40 17.73 23.74
C ASP A 781 27.59 18.78 24.51
N SER A 782 26.34 18.47 24.88
CA SER A 782 25.45 19.48 25.48
C SER A 782 25.92 19.97 26.84
N GLU A 783 26.63 19.14 27.62
CA GLU A 783 27.03 19.47 28.99
C GLU A 783 28.15 20.51 29.05
N ASN A 784 29.15 20.39 28.16
CA ASN A 784 30.36 21.20 28.20
C ASN A 784 30.61 22.05 26.94
N GLY A 785 29.81 21.84 25.87
CA GLY A 785 29.94 22.56 24.60
C GLY A 785 31.16 22.16 23.76
N GLU A 786 31.88 21.10 24.12
CA GLU A 786 33.02 20.63 23.35
C GLU A 786 32.57 19.97 22.05
N SER A 787 33.22 20.36 20.94
CA SER A 787 33.05 19.70 19.65
C SER A 787 34.00 18.52 19.52
N LYS A 788 33.47 17.39 19.06
CA LYS A 788 34.20 16.14 18.82
C LYS A 788 33.84 15.57 17.45
N THR A 789 34.80 14.94 16.82
CA THR A 789 34.61 14.21 15.55
C THR A 789 34.96 12.76 15.80
N VAL A 790 34.06 11.86 15.43
CA VAL A 790 34.21 10.41 15.57
C VAL A 790 33.79 9.75 14.26
N THR A 791 34.17 8.50 14.06
CA THR A 791 33.67 7.73 12.92
C THR A 791 32.16 7.52 13.03
N GLN A 792 31.48 7.29 11.90
CA GLN A 792 30.05 6.98 11.91
C GLN A 792 29.76 5.70 12.73
N GLU A 793 30.58 4.66 12.58
CA GLU A 793 30.47 3.41 13.36
C GLU A 793 30.61 3.66 14.89
N GLU A 794 31.58 4.47 15.31
CA GLU A 794 31.73 4.86 16.72
C GLU A 794 30.49 5.62 17.23
N MET A 795 29.88 6.47 16.40
CA MET A 795 28.65 7.16 16.78
C MET A 795 27.48 6.20 16.95
N ASP A 796 27.30 5.25 16.03
CA ASP A 796 26.26 4.23 16.18
C ASP A 796 26.46 3.41 17.45
N GLN A 797 27.70 3.05 17.80
CA GLN A 797 28.00 2.37 19.07
C GLN A 797 27.67 3.23 20.30
N ILE A 798 27.94 4.54 20.26
CA ILE A 798 27.58 5.47 21.35
C ILE A 798 26.06 5.49 21.57
N MET A 799 25.30 5.47 20.48
CA MET A 799 23.85 5.68 20.48
C MET A 799 23.04 4.39 20.61
N GLN A 800 23.62 3.24 20.29
CA GLN A 800 22.95 1.94 20.38
C GLN A 800 22.44 1.65 21.80
N SER A 801 23.18 2.07 22.83
CA SER A 801 22.79 1.83 24.22
C SER A 801 21.50 2.56 24.64
N SER A 802 21.12 3.64 23.95
CA SER A 802 19.87 4.37 24.15
C SER A 802 18.79 4.02 23.11
N GLY A 803 18.97 2.93 22.36
CA GLY A 803 18.05 2.54 21.28
C GLY A 803 18.11 3.49 20.08
N ASN A 804 19.24 4.17 19.86
CA ASN A 804 19.41 5.20 18.85
C ASN A 804 18.39 6.33 18.99
N ALA A 805 18.23 6.87 20.20
CA ALA A 805 17.30 7.96 20.47
C ALA A 805 17.81 9.27 19.84
N TYR A 806 17.22 9.64 18.69
CA TYR A 806 17.49 10.88 17.99
C TYR A 806 16.22 11.73 17.88
N VAL A 807 16.40 13.06 17.87
CA VAL A 807 15.34 14.04 17.66
C VAL A 807 15.80 15.10 16.67
N GLY A 808 14.96 15.39 15.69
CA GLY A 808 15.18 16.44 14.70
C GLY A 808 13.96 17.35 14.55
N TYR A 809 13.99 18.23 13.56
CA TYR A 809 12.86 19.11 13.24
C TYR A 809 12.88 19.53 11.77
N LEU A 810 11.73 19.91 11.23
CA LEU A 810 11.66 20.53 9.91
C LEU A 810 11.77 22.04 10.03
N LYS A 811 12.59 22.66 9.18
CA LYS A 811 12.70 24.11 9.09
C LYS A 811 11.52 24.70 8.35
N LYS A 812 11.14 25.92 8.73
CA LYS A 812 10.17 26.72 7.99
C LYS A 812 10.61 26.83 6.51
N ALA A 813 9.74 26.47 5.58
CA ALA A 813 9.93 26.80 4.18
C ALA A 813 10.02 28.34 4.04
N GLU A 814 11.08 28.87 3.42
CA GLU A 814 11.15 30.29 3.08
C GLU A 814 10.01 30.61 2.10
N GLU A 815 9.13 31.56 2.44
CA GLU A 815 7.96 31.95 1.64
C GLU A 815 8.30 32.76 0.37
#